data_AF-A0A945P084-F1
#
_entry.id   AF-A0A945P084-F1
#
_cell.length_a   1.000
_cell.length_b   1.000
_cell.length_c   1.000
_cell.angle_alpha   90.00
_cell.angle_beta   90.00
_cell.angle_gamma   90.00
#
_symmetry.space_group_name_H-M   'P 1'
#
loop_
_entity.id
_entity.type
_entity.pdbx_description
1 polymer ?
#
loop_
_entity_poly.entity_id
_entity_poly.type
_entity_poly.pdbx_seq_one_letter_code
_entity_poly.pdbx_strand_id
1 'polypeptide(L)'
;MFTFKKGLAIFLITLMGVCSAYAQEKDWTFWQQKFFQTKANDANDHETAHFWRTQEPHIKEIKVTATLPDYPWVKVSGYRNRSVERCITCHDGISAVSTSHPPEFGCTVCHGGEPESVDKDQAHATLIYDPKAGTGKRNPSSLSVVEQSCGQLYCHSGHAQEDRNHIQRLNKSMMNTLAGVISGLRYQWAGQNKKTARYATEGIADKDGNTPHEWGALEKLDKLPYFSSLDIPKSDKKSIHAISKHPGDRLLRQQCFQCHIDSPPPPGQYRSQGCAACHFTYSNTGLYEGGDPTISKTQTGHAKFHKLQALPKRTVCVQCHRGFSLQPLGNDPSPVREKDATEFENEGINNELNIDLPLQKEVFIEEGLERVEILTEEKVLDNVDDVNEPLLQNLEEKPENVVLPSEEEQPIKETPLFAGQGNVQVDVHTARGMDCIDCHTQRDIMGDGNLYSKQHQAVEIRCETCHGDDNSYPLVSQITDPKDAVIRLSKNYEGEPNSVGDSMAVSERKKRMANVKVQNGKMVTLGKRSGRVYDIPLVRDAEAHYIPQHQSRLECTACHSQWVVRCPGCHVSMKLGQDKLDLKIEPPMQVQQPALMIGPRGKVAPMLAQPERYFSLIDEKGNPIPALGSVGQHQGEYREWPFTNPHNTSGSNLAYSLNPHSTGTKVRSCESCHLSPKTLGLGEGDLIIGSNNTGKNDSLIPLNHSDERIRASKFDPEAKVSMRGETLAGSHQLKARPFNQKEIIRILKVGNCIPCHDQ
;
A
#
# COMPACT_ATOMS: atom_id res chain seq x y z
N MET A 1 2.89 -60.10 -29.29
CA MET A 1 3.38 -59.59 -27.98
C MET A 1 4.86 -59.17 -27.98
N PHE A 2 5.79 -59.88 -28.65
CA PHE A 2 7.24 -59.59 -28.53
C PHE A 2 7.77 -58.36 -29.29
N THR A 3 7.11 -57.89 -30.36
CA THR A 3 7.58 -56.75 -31.18
C THR A 3 7.44 -55.40 -30.48
N PHE A 4 6.29 -55.15 -29.84
CA PHE A 4 5.99 -53.86 -29.17
C PHE A 4 7.02 -53.46 -28.09
N LYS A 5 7.58 -54.42 -27.35
CA LYS A 5 8.57 -54.14 -26.29
C LYS A 5 9.88 -53.57 -26.83
N LYS A 6 10.32 -53.93 -28.04
CA LYS A 6 11.53 -53.34 -28.64
C LYS A 6 11.30 -51.91 -29.12
N GLY A 7 10.14 -51.63 -29.73
CA GLY A 7 9.75 -50.27 -30.13
C GLY A 7 9.71 -49.30 -28.94
N LEU A 8 9.03 -49.69 -27.86
CA LEU A 8 8.93 -48.86 -26.64
C LEU A 8 10.29 -48.65 -25.97
N ALA A 9 11.16 -49.67 -25.91
CA ALA A 9 12.50 -49.55 -25.35
C ALA A 9 13.40 -48.61 -26.18
N ILE A 10 13.38 -48.72 -27.51
CA ILE A 10 14.14 -47.84 -28.39
C ILE A 10 13.61 -46.40 -28.29
N PHE A 11 12.29 -46.21 -28.24
CA PHE A 11 11.68 -44.90 -28.08
C PHE A 11 12.01 -44.26 -26.72
N LEU A 12 12.05 -45.03 -25.63
CA LEU A 12 12.51 -44.55 -24.32
C LEU A 12 14.00 -44.21 -24.32
N ILE A 13 14.85 -45.01 -24.96
CA ILE A 13 16.30 -44.74 -25.05
C ILE A 13 16.58 -43.49 -25.91
N THR A 14 15.87 -43.30 -27.03
CA THR A 14 16.00 -42.08 -27.83
C THR A 14 15.40 -40.87 -27.12
N LEU A 15 14.28 -40.99 -26.42
CA LEU A 15 13.71 -39.89 -25.62
C LEU A 15 14.62 -39.51 -24.45
N MET A 16 15.21 -40.47 -23.74
CA MET A 16 16.20 -40.20 -22.69
C MET A 16 17.51 -39.64 -23.25
N GLY A 17 17.93 -40.05 -24.45
CA GLY A 17 19.07 -39.48 -25.16
C GLY A 17 18.84 -38.03 -25.59
N VAL A 18 17.66 -37.71 -26.15
CA VAL A 18 17.26 -36.35 -26.54
C VAL A 18 17.08 -35.46 -25.32
N CYS A 19 16.43 -35.93 -24.25
CA CYS A 19 16.32 -35.18 -22.99
C CYS A 19 17.69 -34.95 -22.34
N SER A 20 18.63 -35.91 -22.42
CA SER A 20 20.01 -35.71 -21.96
C SER A 20 20.76 -34.67 -22.82
N ALA A 21 20.57 -34.67 -24.14
CA ALA A 21 21.21 -33.71 -25.04
C ALA A 21 20.75 -32.26 -24.80
N TYR A 22 19.50 -32.04 -24.37
CA TYR A 22 19.01 -30.71 -23.97
C TYR A 22 19.37 -30.31 -22.53
N ALA A 23 19.94 -31.21 -21.74
CA ALA A 23 20.36 -30.99 -20.36
C ALA A 23 21.89 -30.99 -20.19
N GLN A 24 22.65 -30.69 -21.25
CA GLN A 24 24.10 -30.52 -21.17
C GLN A 24 24.44 -29.31 -20.29
N GLU A 25 25.12 -29.55 -19.17
CA GLU A 25 25.47 -28.48 -18.24
C GLU A 25 26.46 -27.49 -18.88
N LYS A 26 26.12 -26.21 -18.79
CA LYS A 26 26.86 -25.12 -19.43
C LYS A 26 27.89 -24.57 -18.45
N ASP A 27 29.14 -24.87 -18.73
CA ASP A 27 30.30 -24.34 -18.01
C ASP A 27 30.43 -22.82 -18.16
N TRP A 28 31.42 -22.25 -17.46
CA TRP A 28 31.69 -20.82 -17.46
C TRP A 28 32.10 -20.27 -18.84
N THR A 29 32.75 -21.08 -19.70
CA THR A 29 33.19 -20.66 -21.03
C THR A 29 32.00 -20.37 -21.92
N PHE A 30 30.95 -21.19 -21.87
CA PHE A 30 29.70 -20.97 -22.61
C PHE A 30 29.07 -19.61 -22.27
N TRP A 31 29.00 -19.26 -20.99
CA TRP A 31 28.37 -18.01 -20.56
C TRP A 31 29.18 -16.79 -20.96
N GLN A 32 30.51 -16.87 -20.88
CA GLN A 32 31.41 -15.80 -21.28
C GLN A 32 31.42 -15.60 -22.81
N GLN A 33 31.46 -16.69 -23.60
CA GLN A 33 31.26 -16.64 -25.06
C GLN A 33 29.90 -16.02 -25.43
N LYS A 34 28.84 -16.38 -24.71
CA LYS A 34 27.51 -15.78 -24.91
C LYS A 34 27.50 -14.28 -24.59
N PHE A 35 28.22 -13.82 -23.57
CA PHE A 35 28.39 -12.39 -23.29
C PHE A 35 29.12 -11.68 -24.44
N PHE A 36 30.27 -12.22 -24.89
CA PHE A 36 31.04 -11.68 -26.02
C PHE A 36 30.20 -11.62 -27.31
N GLN A 37 29.47 -12.69 -27.64
CA GLN A 37 28.56 -12.72 -28.79
C GLN A 37 27.43 -11.68 -28.66
N THR A 38 26.86 -11.51 -27.47
CA THR A 38 25.84 -10.47 -27.21
C THR A 38 26.44 -9.09 -27.44
N LYS A 39 27.63 -8.80 -26.90
CA LYS A 39 28.32 -7.52 -27.11
C LYS A 39 28.80 -7.27 -28.53
N ALA A 40 29.08 -8.30 -29.30
CA ALA A 40 29.37 -8.21 -30.73
C ALA A 40 28.13 -8.00 -31.61
N ASN A 41 26.94 -8.26 -31.09
CA ASN A 41 25.65 -8.03 -31.77
C ASN A 41 25.02 -6.69 -31.36
N ASP A 42 25.19 -6.28 -30.10
CA ASP A 42 24.78 -4.98 -29.55
C ASP A 42 25.70 -3.81 -30.01
N ALA A 43 26.73 -4.08 -30.81
CA ALA A 43 27.73 -3.10 -31.23
C ALA A 43 27.27 -2.25 -32.42
N ASN A 44 27.34 -0.92 -32.27
CA ASN A 44 26.93 0.04 -33.31
C ASN A 44 27.96 0.20 -34.45
N ASP A 45 29.15 -0.38 -34.32
CA ASP A 45 30.27 -0.23 -35.26
C ASP A 45 31.05 -1.54 -35.44
N HIS A 46 31.82 -1.64 -36.52
CA HIS A 46 32.54 -2.85 -36.89
C HIS A 46 33.76 -3.14 -36.00
N GLU A 47 34.42 -2.12 -35.44
CA GLU A 47 35.64 -2.29 -34.64
C GLU A 47 35.30 -2.87 -33.27
N THR A 48 34.30 -2.30 -32.58
CA THR A 48 33.71 -2.85 -31.36
C THR A 48 33.17 -4.26 -31.59
N ALA A 49 32.45 -4.48 -32.70
CA ALA A 49 31.92 -5.80 -33.04
C ALA A 49 33.02 -6.84 -33.30
N HIS A 50 34.14 -6.44 -33.92
CA HIS A 50 35.30 -7.31 -34.15
C HIS A 50 36.03 -7.61 -32.84
N PHE A 51 36.31 -6.59 -32.02
CA PHE A 51 36.95 -6.70 -30.71
C PHE A 51 36.27 -7.77 -29.84
N TRP A 52 34.93 -7.71 -29.71
CA TRP A 52 34.18 -8.70 -28.92
C TRP A 52 34.19 -10.11 -29.55
N ARG A 53 34.16 -10.25 -30.88
CA ARG A 53 34.30 -11.56 -31.56
C ARG A 53 35.68 -12.18 -31.38
N THR A 54 36.71 -11.37 -31.12
CA THR A 54 38.10 -11.83 -30.89
C THR A 54 38.44 -12.07 -29.42
N GLN A 55 37.51 -11.89 -28.46
CA GLN A 55 37.78 -12.18 -27.05
C GLN A 55 37.79 -13.69 -26.77
N GLU A 56 38.90 -14.19 -26.20
CA GLU A 56 39.00 -15.58 -25.72
C GLU A 56 38.50 -15.72 -24.27
N PRO A 57 37.76 -16.79 -23.93
CA PRO A 57 37.29 -17.00 -22.57
C PRO A 57 38.42 -17.23 -21.57
N HIS A 58 38.38 -16.51 -20.46
CA HIS A 58 39.37 -16.60 -19.38
C HIS A 58 38.71 -16.43 -18.01
N ILE A 59 39.35 -16.98 -16.97
CA ILE A 59 38.91 -16.79 -15.58
C ILE A 59 39.06 -15.32 -15.21
N LYS A 60 37.97 -14.71 -14.73
CA LYS A 60 37.91 -13.30 -14.32
C LYS A 60 37.84 -13.21 -12.80
N GLU A 61 38.67 -12.36 -12.22
CA GLU A 61 38.82 -12.21 -10.77
C GLU A 61 38.52 -10.77 -10.31
N ILE A 62 37.67 -10.65 -9.29
CA ILE A 62 37.51 -9.44 -8.47
C ILE A 62 38.42 -9.58 -7.26
N LYS A 63 39.12 -8.52 -6.89
CA LYS A 63 39.83 -8.42 -5.60
C LYS A 63 38.90 -7.74 -4.59
N VAL A 64 38.65 -8.39 -3.46
CA VAL A 64 37.74 -7.90 -2.41
C VAL A 64 38.49 -6.93 -1.49
N THR A 65 38.75 -5.73 -2.01
CA THR A 65 39.59 -4.71 -1.37
C THR A 65 38.79 -3.59 -0.70
N ALA A 66 37.46 -3.59 -0.79
CA ALA A 66 36.64 -2.57 -0.14
C ALA A 66 36.84 -2.51 1.39
N THR A 67 36.75 -1.30 1.92
CA THR A 67 36.66 -1.00 3.35
C THR A 67 35.40 -0.18 3.62
N LEU A 68 34.86 -0.27 4.83
CA LEU A 68 33.68 0.51 5.20
C LEU A 68 34.06 1.98 5.43
N PRO A 69 33.43 2.98 4.77
CA PRO A 69 33.87 4.38 4.86
C PRO A 69 33.89 4.96 6.27
N ASP A 70 32.93 4.59 7.12
CA ASP A 70 32.86 5.01 8.53
C ASP A 70 33.70 4.14 9.48
N TYR A 71 34.22 3.00 9.01
CA TYR A 71 35.03 2.05 9.78
C TYR A 71 36.22 1.55 8.95
N PRO A 72 37.20 2.40 8.56
CA PRO A 72 38.18 2.06 7.52
C PRO A 72 39.13 0.88 7.84
N TRP A 73 39.19 0.47 9.11
CA TRP A 73 39.91 -0.73 9.56
C TRP A 73 39.17 -2.04 9.23
N VAL A 74 37.87 -1.98 8.94
CA VAL A 74 37.04 -3.12 8.58
C VAL A 74 37.19 -3.39 7.08
N LYS A 75 37.99 -4.41 6.75
CA LYS A 75 38.13 -4.94 5.39
C LYS A 75 36.97 -5.89 5.08
N VAL A 76 36.28 -5.63 3.98
CA VAL A 76 35.07 -6.38 3.59
C VAL A 76 35.38 -7.85 3.27
N SER A 77 36.58 -8.15 2.77
CA SER A 77 37.12 -9.51 2.62
C SER A 77 37.13 -10.34 3.92
N GLY A 78 37.11 -9.69 5.08
CA GLY A 78 37.06 -10.35 6.39
C GLY A 78 35.77 -11.12 6.66
N TYR A 79 34.63 -10.69 6.13
CA TYR A 79 33.32 -11.34 6.39
C TYR A 79 33.18 -12.75 5.79
N ARG A 80 34.05 -13.09 4.82
CA ARG A 80 34.15 -14.43 4.21
C ARG A 80 35.55 -15.05 4.32
N ASN A 81 36.51 -14.33 4.89
CA ASN A 81 37.95 -14.68 4.90
C ASN A 81 38.50 -15.01 3.50
N ARG A 82 38.07 -14.25 2.48
CA ARG A 82 38.38 -14.45 1.06
C ARG A 82 38.73 -13.10 0.43
N SER A 83 39.83 -13.02 -0.29
CA SER A 83 40.36 -11.77 -0.89
C SER A 83 40.16 -11.68 -2.40
N VAL A 84 39.71 -12.77 -3.04
CA VAL A 84 39.47 -12.89 -4.48
C VAL A 84 38.13 -13.62 -4.70
N GLU A 85 37.37 -13.19 -5.70
CA GLU A 85 36.18 -13.91 -6.18
C GLU A 85 36.16 -14.06 -7.70
N ARG A 86 35.65 -15.17 -8.20
CA ARG A 86 35.58 -15.54 -9.62
C ARG A 86 34.17 -15.53 -10.21
N CYS A 87 33.16 -15.09 -9.46
CA CYS A 87 31.75 -15.13 -9.86
C CYS A 87 31.48 -14.48 -11.24
N ILE A 88 32.18 -13.39 -11.56
CA ILE A 88 32.10 -12.69 -12.87
C ILE A 88 32.73 -13.46 -14.04
N THR A 89 33.35 -14.61 -13.80
CA THR A 89 33.75 -15.53 -14.89
C THR A 89 32.50 -16.08 -15.60
N CYS A 90 31.46 -16.40 -14.83
CA CYS A 90 30.13 -16.80 -15.34
C CYS A 90 29.21 -15.58 -15.52
N HIS A 91 29.14 -14.73 -14.50
CA HIS A 91 28.27 -13.55 -14.42
C HIS A 91 28.88 -12.32 -15.12
N ASP A 92 29.43 -12.52 -16.31
CA ASP A 92 30.09 -11.46 -17.08
C ASP A 92 29.06 -10.40 -17.49
N GLY A 93 29.36 -9.11 -17.28
CA GLY A 93 28.41 -8.02 -17.51
C GLY A 93 27.25 -7.90 -16.49
N ILE A 94 27.30 -8.60 -15.34
CA ILE A 94 26.39 -8.30 -14.22
C ILE A 94 26.58 -6.85 -13.75
N SER A 95 25.48 -6.16 -13.46
CA SER A 95 25.50 -4.75 -13.05
C SER A 95 26.06 -4.58 -11.63
N ALA A 96 26.92 -3.57 -11.43
CA ALA A 96 27.32 -3.14 -10.09
C ALA A 96 26.10 -2.66 -9.30
N VAL A 97 25.91 -3.19 -8.08
CA VAL A 97 24.61 -3.10 -7.40
C VAL A 97 24.32 -1.72 -6.81
N SER A 98 25.34 -0.99 -6.33
CA SER A 98 25.24 0.44 -5.98
C SER A 98 26.63 1.07 -5.84
N THR A 99 26.72 2.40 -5.79
CA THR A 99 27.97 3.12 -5.50
C THR A 99 28.54 2.80 -4.10
N SER A 100 27.69 2.46 -3.14
CA SER A 100 28.10 2.02 -1.78
C SER A 100 28.52 0.56 -1.72
N HIS A 101 28.24 -0.22 -2.77
CA HIS A 101 28.58 -1.64 -2.90
C HIS A 101 29.14 -1.89 -4.32
N PRO A 102 30.31 -1.33 -4.64
CA PRO A 102 30.96 -1.51 -5.94
C PRO A 102 31.52 -2.95 -6.09
N PRO A 103 31.99 -3.38 -7.27
CA PRO A 103 32.42 -4.77 -7.49
C PRO A 103 33.45 -5.28 -6.48
N GLU A 104 34.42 -4.45 -6.09
CA GLU A 104 35.45 -4.74 -5.07
C GLU A 104 34.94 -4.93 -3.63
N PHE A 105 33.62 -4.80 -3.42
CA PHE A 105 32.92 -5.22 -2.20
C PHE A 105 32.70 -6.75 -2.15
N GLY A 106 32.73 -7.44 -3.29
CA GLY A 106 32.51 -8.89 -3.39
C GLY A 106 31.04 -9.29 -3.42
N CYS A 107 30.71 -10.25 -4.29
CA CYS A 107 29.39 -10.86 -4.41
C CYS A 107 29.09 -11.76 -3.19
N THR A 108 30.05 -12.56 -2.73
CA THR A 108 29.79 -13.60 -1.71
C THR A 108 29.59 -13.04 -0.31
N VAL A 109 30.00 -11.80 -0.05
CA VAL A 109 29.72 -11.07 1.18
C VAL A 109 28.22 -10.96 1.41
N CYS A 110 27.44 -10.60 0.38
CA CYS A 110 25.99 -10.57 0.44
C CYS A 110 25.35 -11.94 0.10
N HIS A 111 25.80 -12.60 -0.97
CA HIS A 111 25.13 -13.78 -1.53
C HIS A 111 25.56 -15.12 -0.94
N GLY A 112 26.65 -15.20 -0.17
CA GLY A 112 27.29 -16.49 0.16
C GLY A 112 27.90 -17.15 -1.08
N GLY A 113 28.07 -18.47 -1.04
CA GLY A 113 28.73 -19.24 -2.10
C GLY A 113 30.23 -19.47 -1.83
N GLU A 114 30.89 -20.21 -2.73
CA GLU A 114 32.34 -20.42 -2.73
C GLU A 114 32.99 -19.51 -3.78
N PRO A 115 33.62 -18.38 -3.39
CA PRO A 115 34.08 -17.36 -4.34
C PRO A 115 35.20 -17.82 -5.28
N GLU A 116 36.02 -18.79 -4.91
CA GLU A 116 37.20 -19.17 -5.71
C GLU A 116 36.92 -20.29 -6.73
N SER A 117 35.71 -20.87 -6.75
CA SER A 117 35.35 -21.90 -7.73
C SER A 117 34.71 -21.30 -8.99
N VAL A 118 35.04 -21.91 -10.14
CA VAL A 118 34.36 -21.70 -11.43
C VAL A 118 33.45 -22.87 -11.80
N ASP A 119 33.35 -23.88 -10.93
CA ASP A 119 32.31 -24.91 -11.02
C ASP A 119 30.98 -24.37 -10.51
N LYS A 120 29.91 -24.65 -11.25
CA LYS A 120 28.55 -24.13 -11.01
C LYS A 120 27.99 -24.57 -9.66
N ASP A 121 28.20 -25.81 -9.25
CA ASP A 121 27.53 -26.36 -8.07
C ASP A 121 28.32 -26.12 -6.79
N GLN A 122 29.65 -26.11 -6.87
CA GLN A 122 30.53 -25.64 -5.80
C GLN A 122 30.30 -24.14 -5.52
N ALA A 123 30.37 -23.28 -6.54
CA ALA A 123 30.20 -21.83 -6.36
C ALA A 123 28.84 -21.50 -5.71
N HIS A 124 27.79 -22.24 -6.07
CA HIS A 124 26.44 -22.04 -5.54
C HIS A 124 26.07 -22.92 -4.32
N ALA A 125 27.02 -23.65 -3.74
CA ALA A 125 26.75 -24.59 -2.64
C ALA A 125 26.21 -23.89 -1.38
N THR A 126 26.88 -22.82 -0.97
CA THR A 126 26.67 -22.10 0.30
C THR A 126 25.98 -20.74 0.12
N LEU A 127 25.14 -20.58 -0.91
CA LEU A 127 24.38 -19.33 -1.11
C LEU A 127 23.41 -19.05 0.04
N ILE A 128 23.28 -17.77 0.37
CA ILE A 128 22.35 -17.21 1.37
C ILE A 128 21.06 -16.80 0.66
N TYR A 129 19.96 -17.48 0.99
CA TYR A 129 18.63 -17.23 0.46
C TYR A 129 17.59 -17.87 1.38
N ASP A 130 16.36 -17.35 1.39
CA ASP A 130 15.25 -18.06 2.02
C ASP A 130 14.67 -19.11 1.04
N PRO A 131 14.69 -20.42 1.37
CA PRO A 131 14.08 -21.45 0.54
C PRO A 131 12.53 -21.39 0.52
N LYS A 132 11.89 -20.77 1.51
CA LYS A 132 10.43 -20.58 1.58
C LYS A 132 9.95 -19.41 0.72
N ALA A 133 10.79 -18.40 0.47
CA ALA A 133 10.43 -17.19 -0.27
C ALA A 133 10.07 -17.44 -1.75
N GLY A 134 10.37 -18.62 -2.31
CA GLY A 134 10.03 -19.00 -3.69
C GLY A 134 10.83 -18.28 -4.79
N THR A 135 11.72 -17.34 -4.43
CA THR A 135 12.55 -16.57 -5.38
C THR A 135 13.65 -17.38 -6.07
N GLY A 136 13.88 -18.62 -5.64
CA GLY A 136 15.14 -19.35 -5.87
C GLY A 136 16.29 -18.80 -5.03
N LYS A 137 17.53 -19.27 -5.29
CA LYS A 137 18.76 -18.86 -4.57
C LYS A 137 19.23 -17.41 -4.86
N ARG A 138 18.30 -16.46 -4.98
CA ARG A 138 18.53 -15.13 -5.60
C ARG A 138 18.35 -13.94 -4.67
N ASN A 139 17.62 -14.07 -3.55
CA ASN A 139 17.38 -12.96 -2.61
C ASN A 139 18.07 -13.22 -1.25
N PRO A 140 19.25 -12.61 -0.99
CA PRO A 140 19.91 -12.68 0.31
C PRO A 140 19.32 -11.72 1.36
N SER A 141 18.32 -10.90 1.01
CA SER A 141 17.82 -9.79 1.86
C SER A 141 16.44 -10.04 2.50
N SER A 142 15.92 -11.26 2.38
CA SER A 142 14.73 -11.72 3.11
C SER A 142 15.01 -11.76 4.61
N LEU A 143 14.06 -11.37 5.45
CA LEU A 143 14.31 -11.10 6.88
C LEU A 143 14.70 -12.35 7.68
N SER A 144 14.34 -13.54 7.17
CA SER A 144 14.75 -14.84 7.70
C SER A 144 16.27 -15.14 7.57
N VAL A 145 16.98 -14.48 6.64
CA VAL A 145 18.41 -14.71 6.38
C VAL A 145 19.27 -13.45 6.39
N VAL A 146 18.67 -12.24 6.44
CA VAL A 146 19.35 -10.96 6.25
C VAL A 146 20.50 -10.68 7.23
N GLU A 147 20.46 -11.22 8.45
CA GLU A 147 21.56 -11.10 9.43
C GLU A 147 22.87 -11.77 8.96
N GLN A 148 22.79 -12.72 8.01
CA GLN A 148 23.96 -13.38 7.40
C GLN A 148 24.56 -12.59 6.22
N SER A 149 23.86 -11.54 5.76
CA SER A 149 24.19 -10.73 4.57
C SER A 149 24.26 -9.24 4.94
N CYS A 150 23.18 -8.48 4.80
CA CYS A 150 23.13 -7.04 5.06
C CYS A 150 23.23 -6.69 6.57
N GLY A 151 22.81 -7.60 7.44
CA GLY A 151 22.86 -7.45 8.90
C GLY A 151 24.19 -7.86 9.55
N GLN A 152 25.24 -8.07 8.76
CA GLN A 152 26.60 -8.20 9.29
C GLN A 152 27.02 -6.96 10.08
N LEU A 153 27.86 -7.16 11.09
CA LEU A 153 28.37 -6.12 11.98
C LEU A 153 29.03 -4.98 11.18
N TYR A 154 28.60 -3.74 11.45
CA TYR A 154 28.99 -2.50 10.77
C TYR A 154 28.43 -2.27 9.35
N CYS A 155 27.60 -3.17 8.80
CA CYS A 155 26.93 -2.96 7.51
C CYS A 155 25.62 -2.17 7.68
N HIS A 156 24.57 -2.82 8.18
CA HIS A 156 23.28 -2.21 8.55
C HIS A 156 22.81 -2.65 9.95
N SER A 157 23.77 -2.98 10.82
CA SER A 157 23.59 -3.70 12.08
C SER A 157 24.81 -3.49 12.99
N GLY A 158 24.61 -3.48 14.32
CA GLY A 158 25.69 -3.36 15.30
C GLY A 158 26.42 -2.01 15.31
N HIS A 159 25.77 -0.94 14.87
CA HIS A 159 26.27 0.44 15.01
C HIS A 159 25.88 1.01 16.37
N ALA A 160 26.74 1.87 16.95
CA ALA A 160 26.42 2.66 18.14
C ALA A 160 25.43 3.82 17.88
N GLN A 161 25.06 4.09 16.62
CA GLN A 161 23.98 5.01 16.24
C GLN A 161 22.78 4.18 15.82
N GLU A 162 21.74 4.09 16.66
CA GLU A 162 20.58 3.21 16.41
C GLU A 162 19.86 3.48 15.09
N ASP A 163 19.88 4.72 14.59
CA ASP A 163 19.26 5.02 13.29
C ASP A 163 19.98 4.38 12.10
N ARG A 164 21.15 3.73 12.30
CA ARG A 164 21.85 2.90 11.30
C ARG A 164 21.55 1.40 11.41
N ASN A 165 20.95 0.94 12.52
CA ASN A 165 20.62 -0.46 12.78
C ASN A 165 19.33 -0.85 12.03
N HIS A 166 19.37 -0.75 10.70
CA HIS A 166 18.19 -0.87 9.84
C HIS A 166 17.52 -2.24 9.96
N ILE A 167 18.28 -3.32 10.18
CA ILE A 167 17.72 -4.68 10.28
C ILE A 167 16.85 -4.82 11.52
N GLN A 168 17.35 -4.39 12.69
CA GLN A 168 16.63 -4.49 13.95
C GLN A 168 15.43 -3.53 13.98
N ARG A 169 15.58 -2.32 13.39
CA ARG A 169 14.48 -1.36 13.18
C ARG A 169 13.39 -1.94 12.27
N LEU A 170 13.76 -2.49 11.11
CA LEU A 170 12.82 -3.02 10.12
C LEU A 170 12.05 -4.24 10.66
N ASN A 171 12.73 -5.11 11.39
CA ASN A 171 12.09 -6.24 12.08
C ASN A 171 11.03 -5.78 13.08
N LYS A 172 11.28 -4.70 13.84
CA LYS A 172 10.29 -4.11 14.77
C LYS A 172 9.22 -3.23 14.07
N SER A 173 9.37 -2.90 12.79
CA SER A 173 8.49 -1.97 12.06
C SER A 173 7.03 -2.45 11.90
N MET A 174 6.12 -1.51 11.64
CA MET A 174 4.72 -1.81 11.26
C MET A 174 4.59 -2.52 9.91
N MET A 175 5.56 -2.35 8.99
CA MET A 175 5.55 -2.97 7.67
C MET A 175 5.87 -4.48 7.73
N ASN A 176 6.71 -4.88 8.68
CA ASN A 176 6.97 -6.28 8.99
C ASN A 176 5.88 -6.88 9.91
N THR A 177 5.65 -6.28 11.07
CA THR A 177 4.77 -6.89 12.09
C THR A 177 3.30 -6.98 11.71
N LEU A 178 2.80 -6.05 10.88
CA LEU A 178 1.37 -5.82 10.58
C LEU A 178 0.46 -5.73 11.83
N ALA A 179 1.02 -5.42 13.01
CA ALA A 179 0.36 -5.53 14.31
C ALA A 179 -0.98 -4.80 14.39
N GLY A 180 -1.06 -3.59 13.81
CA GLY A 180 -2.28 -2.78 13.74
C GLY A 180 -3.39 -3.38 12.85
N VAL A 181 -3.03 -4.00 11.73
CA VAL A 181 -4.00 -4.66 10.82
C VAL A 181 -4.54 -5.93 11.48
N ILE A 182 -3.64 -6.76 12.00
CA ILE A 182 -3.96 -8.02 12.69
C ILE A 182 -4.88 -7.77 13.88
N SER A 183 -4.48 -6.88 14.77
CA SER A 183 -5.28 -6.54 15.97
C SER A 183 -6.56 -5.79 15.64
N GLY A 184 -6.57 -5.02 14.54
CA GLY A 184 -7.76 -4.34 14.05
C GLY A 184 -8.85 -5.32 13.60
N LEU A 185 -8.48 -6.30 12.77
CA LEU A 185 -9.43 -7.33 12.35
C LEU A 185 -9.86 -8.21 13.54
N ARG A 186 -8.91 -8.75 14.30
CA ARG A 186 -9.22 -9.65 15.43
C ARG A 186 -10.06 -8.97 16.50
N TYR A 187 -9.86 -7.68 16.79
CA TYR A 187 -10.73 -6.98 17.74
C TYR A 187 -12.15 -6.83 17.19
N GLN A 188 -12.33 -6.38 15.93
CA GLN A 188 -13.68 -6.23 15.37
C GLN A 188 -14.43 -7.56 15.27
N TRP A 189 -13.73 -8.68 15.04
CA TRP A 189 -14.31 -10.03 14.90
C TRP A 189 -14.35 -10.82 16.23
N ALA A 190 -14.23 -10.16 17.38
CA ALA A 190 -14.14 -10.76 18.73
C ALA A 190 -13.02 -11.81 18.95
N GLY A 191 -12.06 -11.93 18.03
CA GLY A 191 -10.88 -12.78 18.13
C GLY A 191 -9.78 -12.25 19.06
N GLN A 192 -9.92 -11.05 19.64
CA GLN A 192 -9.13 -10.61 20.81
C GLN A 192 -9.89 -9.57 21.65
N ASN A 193 -9.85 -9.71 22.97
CA ASN A 193 -10.66 -8.89 23.90
C ASN A 193 -10.11 -7.46 24.11
N LYS A 194 -8.82 -7.22 23.85
CA LYS A 194 -8.17 -5.90 24.03
C LYS A 194 -8.03 -5.18 22.69
N LYS A 195 -8.11 -3.85 22.70
CA LYS A 195 -7.82 -2.99 21.52
C LYS A 195 -6.34 -3.02 21.10
N THR A 196 -5.43 -3.15 22.07
CA THR A 196 -3.97 -3.24 21.87
C THR A 196 -3.59 -4.51 21.11
N ALA A 197 -2.55 -4.43 20.28
CA ALA A 197 -2.06 -5.58 19.54
C ALA A 197 -1.45 -6.64 20.46
N ARG A 198 -1.79 -7.90 20.19
CA ARG A 198 -1.15 -9.08 20.78
C ARG A 198 -0.27 -9.83 19.77
N TYR A 199 -0.63 -9.79 18.49
CA TYR A 199 -0.09 -10.68 17.47
C TYR A 199 0.59 -9.92 16.32
N ALA A 200 1.64 -10.53 15.77
CA ALA A 200 2.33 -10.14 14.55
C ALA A 200 2.36 -11.30 13.53
N THR A 201 2.84 -11.01 12.32
CA THR A 201 3.14 -11.99 11.25
C THR A 201 4.02 -13.14 11.77
N GLU A 202 5.15 -12.77 12.38
CA GLU A 202 6.08 -13.61 13.13
C GLU A 202 6.21 -13.13 14.58
N GLY A 203 6.61 -14.03 15.48
CA GLY A 203 6.74 -13.69 16.91
C GLY A 203 7.99 -12.87 17.18
N ILE A 204 7.85 -11.71 17.83
CA ILE A 204 8.94 -10.78 18.11
C ILE A 204 8.79 -10.19 19.52
N ALA A 205 9.92 -10.00 20.20
CA ALA A 205 10.00 -9.31 21.48
C ALA A 205 11.06 -8.22 21.38
N ASP A 206 10.82 -7.11 22.05
CA ASP A 206 11.86 -6.12 22.28
C ASP A 206 12.88 -6.62 23.30
N LYS A 207 14.13 -6.18 23.15
CA LYS A 207 15.31 -6.68 23.87
C LYS A 207 16.34 -5.60 24.22
N ASP A 208 16.19 -4.38 23.71
CA ASP A 208 17.07 -3.26 24.11
C ASP A 208 16.63 -2.62 25.45
N GLY A 209 15.42 -2.93 25.91
CA GLY A 209 14.86 -2.47 27.19
C GLY A 209 14.28 -1.05 27.18
N ASN A 210 14.29 -0.36 26.04
CA ASN A 210 13.82 1.01 25.90
C ASN A 210 12.44 1.05 25.23
N THR A 211 11.38 0.76 25.99
CA THR A 211 9.99 0.72 25.46
C THR A 211 9.19 1.98 25.86
N PRO A 212 9.04 2.99 24.98
CA PRO A 212 8.31 4.23 25.26
C PRO A 212 6.79 4.00 25.24
N HIS A 213 6.25 3.51 26.36
CA HIS A 213 4.83 3.21 26.53
C HIS A 213 3.93 4.45 26.40
N GLU A 214 4.45 5.66 26.61
CA GLU A 214 3.77 6.94 26.38
C GLU A 214 3.45 7.19 24.90
N TRP A 215 4.23 6.61 23.98
CA TRP A 215 3.92 6.56 22.55
C TRP A 215 3.12 5.30 22.17
N GLY A 216 2.89 4.41 23.14
CA GLY A 216 2.18 3.14 22.97
C GLY A 216 3.04 2.03 22.36
N ALA A 217 4.35 2.05 22.63
CA ALA A 217 5.25 0.94 22.33
C ALA A 217 4.94 -0.30 23.19
N LEU A 218 5.32 -1.48 22.66
CA LEU A 218 5.00 -2.80 23.18
C LEU A 218 6.28 -3.60 23.47
N GLU A 219 6.31 -4.33 24.58
CA GLU A 219 7.41 -5.26 24.91
C GLU A 219 7.52 -6.43 23.92
N LYS A 220 6.40 -6.89 23.36
CA LYS A 220 6.35 -8.08 22.48
C LYS A 220 5.05 -8.22 21.69
N LEU A 221 5.11 -9.05 20.66
CA LEU A 221 3.99 -9.56 19.88
C LEU A 221 4.16 -11.08 19.67
N ASP A 222 3.13 -11.85 20.04
CA ASP A 222 3.05 -13.29 19.78
C ASP A 222 2.95 -13.54 18.25
N LYS A 223 3.40 -14.71 17.76
CA LYS A 223 3.09 -15.12 16.38
C LYS A 223 1.58 -15.34 16.23
N LEU A 224 0.96 -14.78 15.19
CA LEU A 224 -0.45 -15.03 14.88
C LEU A 224 -0.71 -16.55 14.73
N PRO A 225 -1.67 -17.15 15.45
CA PRO A 225 -2.05 -18.56 15.24
C PRO A 225 -2.56 -18.84 13.81
N TYR A 226 -2.75 -20.12 13.50
CA TYR A 226 -3.47 -20.58 12.32
C TYR A 226 -4.94 -20.88 12.68
N PHE A 227 -5.83 -20.78 11.69
CA PHE A 227 -7.23 -21.18 11.86
C PHE A 227 -7.34 -22.69 12.13
N SER A 228 -6.67 -23.52 11.33
CA SER A 228 -6.63 -24.97 11.46
C SER A 228 -5.25 -25.55 11.06
N SER A 229 -5.07 -26.86 11.24
CA SER A 229 -3.88 -27.58 10.78
C SER A 229 -3.78 -27.72 9.25
N LEU A 230 -4.86 -27.44 8.52
CA LEU A 230 -4.85 -27.40 7.05
C LEU A 230 -4.12 -26.13 6.54
N ASP A 231 -4.23 -25.02 7.28
CA ASP A 231 -3.64 -23.72 6.92
C ASP A 231 -2.12 -23.66 7.16
N ILE A 232 -1.52 -24.69 7.77
CA ILE A 232 -0.06 -24.76 8.03
C ILE A 232 0.67 -25.14 6.72
N PRO A 233 1.61 -24.32 6.22
CA PRO A 233 2.40 -24.61 5.03
C PRO A 233 3.11 -25.97 5.10
N LYS A 234 3.23 -26.68 3.98
CA LYS A 234 3.86 -28.02 3.92
C LYS A 234 5.27 -28.06 4.51
N SER A 235 6.03 -26.98 4.38
CA SER A 235 7.37 -26.78 4.98
C SER A 235 7.37 -26.76 6.51
N ASP A 236 6.26 -26.33 7.12
CA ASP A 236 6.17 -25.95 8.53
C ASP A 236 5.37 -26.98 9.36
N LYS A 237 4.81 -28.02 8.72
CA LYS A 237 4.04 -29.11 9.36
C LYS A 237 4.83 -29.97 10.35
N LYS A 238 6.16 -29.83 10.42
CA LYS A 238 7.01 -30.49 11.41
C LYS A 238 7.14 -29.72 12.74
N SER A 239 6.66 -28.48 12.80
CA SER A 239 6.74 -27.63 13.99
C SER A 239 5.37 -27.53 14.67
N ILE A 240 5.38 -27.35 15.99
CA ILE A 240 4.15 -27.09 16.77
C ILE A 240 3.74 -25.63 16.54
N HIS A 241 2.51 -25.40 16.07
CA HIS A 241 1.94 -24.07 15.88
C HIS A 241 0.63 -23.93 16.66
N ALA A 242 0.36 -22.72 17.16
CA ALA A 242 -0.90 -22.44 17.83
C ALA A 242 -2.08 -22.44 16.83
N ILE A 243 -3.16 -23.14 17.19
CA ILE A 243 -4.42 -23.18 16.42
C ILE A 243 -5.48 -22.40 17.19
N SER A 244 -6.15 -21.45 16.53
CA SER A 244 -7.17 -20.59 17.14
C SER A 244 -8.61 -21.04 16.86
N LYS A 245 -8.85 -21.72 15.73
CA LYS A 245 -10.19 -21.91 15.12
C LYS A 245 -10.95 -20.60 14.84
N HIS A 246 -10.28 -19.43 14.86
CA HIS A 246 -10.92 -18.14 14.60
C HIS A 246 -10.79 -17.75 13.12
N PRO A 247 -11.90 -17.52 12.38
CA PRO A 247 -11.87 -17.36 10.92
C PRO A 247 -11.07 -16.14 10.45
N GLY A 248 -10.95 -15.11 11.29
CA GLY A 248 -10.16 -13.91 11.00
C GLY A 248 -8.67 -14.22 10.77
N ASP A 249 -8.14 -15.30 11.34
CA ASP A 249 -6.73 -15.68 11.14
C ASP A 249 -6.48 -16.27 9.74
N ARG A 250 -7.46 -16.96 9.16
CA ARG A 250 -7.41 -17.35 7.74
C ARG A 250 -7.52 -16.13 6.84
N LEU A 251 -8.44 -15.21 7.14
CA LEU A 251 -8.65 -13.98 6.38
C LEU A 251 -7.38 -13.10 6.34
N LEU A 252 -6.72 -12.89 7.48
CA LEU A 252 -5.45 -12.18 7.56
C LEU A 252 -4.38 -12.82 6.68
N ARG A 253 -4.20 -14.14 6.78
CA ARG A 253 -3.14 -14.88 6.08
C ARG A 253 -3.37 -14.95 4.56
N GLN A 254 -4.61 -15.05 4.10
CA GLN A 254 -4.90 -15.19 2.67
C GLN A 254 -5.07 -13.86 1.94
N GLN A 255 -5.53 -12.80 2.61
CA GLN A 255 -5.80 -11.51 1.97
C GLN A 255 -4.82 -10.42 2.40
N CYS A 256 -4.65 -10.18 3.71
CA CYS A 256 -3.83 -9.08 4.19
C CYS A 256 -2.32 -9.34 4.01
N PHE A 257 -1.87 -10.58 4.20
CA PHE A 257 -0.43 -10.90 4.17
C PHE A 257 0.16 -10.96 2.74
N GLN A 258 -0.66 -10.88 1.69
CA GLN A 258 -0.19 -10.68 0.30
C GLN A 258 0.66 -9.41 0.11
N CYS A 259 0.40 -8.39 0.93
CA CYS A 259 1.11 -7.11 0.91
C CYS A 259 2.21 -7.01 1.98
N HIS A 260 2.49 -8.08 2.73
CA HIS A 260 3.56 -8.11 3.73
C HIS A 260 4.95 -8.09 3.05
N ILE A 261 5.88 -7.34 3.63
CA ILE A 261 7.19 -7.04 3.04
C ILE A 261 8.05 -8.29 2.81
N ASP A 262 7.96 -9.29 3.69
CA ASP A 262 8.70 -10.57 3.60
C ASP A 262 7.75 -11.74 3.26
N SER A 263 6.75 -11.48 2.42
CA SER A 263 5.90 -12.51 1.83
C SER A 263 5.87 -12.38 0.31
N PRO A 264 5.69 -13.48 -0.45
CA PRO A 264 5.72 -13.44 -1.91
C PRO A 264 4.58 -12.57 -2.50
N PRO A 265 4.79 -11.98 -3.68
CA PRO A 265 3.72 -11.26 -4.37
C PRO A 265 2.57 -12.17 -4.81
N PRO A 266 1.37 -11.61 -5.04
CA PRO A 266 0.28 -12.35 -5.67
C PRO A 266 0.61 -12.82 -7.10
N PRO A 267 -0.07 -13.86 -7.61
CA PRO A 267 0.08 -14.31 -8.99
C PRO A 267 -0.11 -13.14 -9.99
N GLY A 268 0.77 -13.05 -10.98
CA GLY A 268 0.78 -11.96 -11.95
C GLY A 268 1.40 -10.65 -11.46
N GLN A 269 2.02 -10.61 -10.26
CA GLN A 269 2.76 -9.45 -9.77
C GLN A 269 4.19 -9.77 -9.39
N TYR A 270 5.07 -8.77 -9.51
CA TYR A 270 6.52 -8.95 -9.39
C TYR A 270 7.13 -7.91 -8.43
N ARG A 271 7.63 -8.41 -7.31
CA ARG A 271 8.50 -7.72 -6.34
C ARG A 271 9.33 -8.74 -5.58
N SER A 272 10.40 -8.28 -4.92
CA SER A 272 11.18 -9.11 -4.00
C SER A 272 10.54 -9.17 -2.60
N GLN A 273 11.28 -9.74 -1.65
CA GLN A 273 10.94 -9.89 -0.24
C GLN A 273 12.05 -9.28 0.65
N GLY A 274 11.68 -8.83 1.85
CA GLY A 274 12.61 -8.18 2.79
C GLY A 274 13.10 -6.83 2.28
N CYS A 275 14.38 -6.50 2.49
CA CYS A 275 14.91 -5.18 2.10
C CYS A 275 14.80 -4.92 0.58
N ALA A 276 14.99 -5.95 -0.24
CA ALA A 276 14.85 -5.85 -1.69
C ALA A 276 13.43 -5.55 -2.17
N ALA A 277 12.39 -5.76 -1.34
CA ALA A 277 11.00 -5.43 -1.70
C ALA A 277 10.79 -3.92 -1.91
N CYS A 278 11.61 -3.07 -1.28
CA CYS A 278 11.61 -1.62 -1.49
C CYS A 278 12.79 -1.16 -2.36
N HIS A 279 13.96 -1.76 -2.22
CA HIS A 279 15.20 -1.24 -2.81
C HIS A 279 15.55 -1.79 -4.21
N PHE A 280 14.88 -2.83 -4.72
CA PHE A 280 15.02 -3.28 -6.12
C PHE A 280 13.74 -3.00 -6.92
N THR A 281 13.89 -2.43 -8.12
CA THR A 281 12.77 -2.24 -9.07
C THR A 281 12.55 -3.46 -9.94
N TYR A 282 11.29 -3.82 -10.15
CA TYR A 282 10.84 -4.85 -11.10
C TYR A 282 10.14 -4.18 -12.29
N SER A 283 10.14 -4.86 -13.43
CA SER A 283 9.30 -4.53 -14.60
C SER A 283 7.90 -5.15 -14.45
N ASN A 284 6.90 -4.62 -15.16
CA ASN A 284 5.53 -5.15 -15.09
C ASN A 284 5.43 -6.61 -15.55
N THR A 285 6.34 -7.06 -16.40
CA THR A 285 6.49 -8.46 -16.86
C THR A 285 7.39 -9.30 -15.95
N GLY A 286 8.07 -8.70 -14.96
CA GLY A 286 9.01 -9.38 -14.07
C GLY A 286 10.24 -9.95 -14.77
N LEU A 287 10.60 -9.42 -15.94
CA LEU A 287 11.76 -9.83 -16.74
C LEU A 287 13.01 -9.02 -16.39
N TYR A 288 14.18 -9.67 -16.52
CA TYR A 288 15.48 -9.02 -16.39
C TYR A 288 15.87 -8.28 -17.67
N GLU A 289 16.24 -7.01 -17.53
CA GLU A 289 16.61 -6.12 -18.64
C GLU A 289 18.13 -5.78 -18.67
N GLY A 290 18.93 -6.42 -17.81
CA GLY A 290 20.37 -6.16 -17.70
C GLY A 290 21.26 -6.93 -18.67
N GLY A 291 22.58 -6.89 -18.39
CA GLY A 291 23.63 -7.40 -19.29
C GLY A 291 24.11 -8.83 -19.03
N ASP A 292 23.82 -9.40 -17.85
CA ASP A 292 24.29 -10.75 -17.46
C ASP A 292 23.68 -11.83 -18.39
N PRO A 293 24.50 -12.69 -19.04
CA PRO A 293 24.03 -13.72 -19.96
C PRO A 293 23.38 -14.92 -19.25
N THR A 294 23.69 -15.14 -17.96
CA THR A 294 23.19 -16.25 -17.14
C THR A 294 21.75 -16.00 -16.67
N ILE A 295 21.40 -14.73 -16.46
CA ILE A 295 20.07 -14.33 -16.02
C ILE A 295 19.13 -14.33 -17.22
N SER A 296 18.07 -15.14 -17.16
CA SER A 296 17.15 -15.29 -18.28
C SER A 296 16.30 -14.03 -18.48
N LYS A 297 16.39 -13.46 -19.69
CA LYS A 297 15.55 -12.36 -20.17
C LYS A 297 14.10 -12.78 -20.50
N THR A 298 13.78 -14.07 -20.43
CA THR A 298 12.44 -14.63 -20.70
C THR A 298 11.79 -15.32 -19.48
N GLN A 299 12.55 -15.57 -18.41
CA GLN A 299 11.97 -16.05 -17.15
C GLN A 299 11.43 -14.86 -16.35
N THR A 300 10.19 -14.96 -15.86
CA THR A 300 9.59 -13.93 -14.99
C THR A 300 10.01 -14.11 -13.53
N GLY A 301 9.79 -13.09 -12.70
CA GLY A 301 10.18 -13.08 -11.28
C GLY A 301 11.58 -12.54 -10.97
N HIS A 302 12.25 -11.93 -11.95
CA HIS A 302 13.54 -11.26 -11.78
C HIS A 302 13.37 -9.75 -11.56
N ALA A 303 14.27 -9.14 -10.79
CA ALA A 303 14.36 -7.68 -10.72
C ALA A 303 14.80 -7.14 -12.09
N LYS A 304 14.33 -5.92 -12.44
CA LYS A 304 14.60 -5.29 -13.74
C LYS A 304 16.11 -5.19 -14.03
N PHE A 305 16.88 -4.86 -12.99
CA PHE A 305 18.34 -4.83 -13.00
C PHE A 305 18.89 -5.36 -11.67
N HIS A 306 20.16 -5.79 -11.67
CA HIS A 306 20.91 -6.03 -10.44
C HIS A 306 21.38 -4.68 -9.85
N LYS A 307 20.45 -3.90 -9.30
CA LYS A 307 20.70 -2.54 -8.80
C LYS A 307 19.80 -2.17 -7.63
N LEU A 308 20.41 -1.77 -6.51
CA LEU A 308 19.79 -1.17 -5.34
C LEU A 308 19.52 0.33 -5.57
N GLN A 309 18.39 0.82 -5.07
CA GLN A 309 18.05 2.24 -4.99
C GLN A 309 17.94 2.66 -3.53
N ALA A 310 18.82 3.56 -3.06
CA ALA A 310 18.80 4.05 -1.68
C ALA A 310 17.45 4.73 -1.32
N LEU A 311 16.92 5.51 -2.27
CA LEU A 311 15.57 6.08 -2.21
C LEU A 311 14.61 5.28 -3.12
N PRO A 312 13.58 4.59 -2.59
CA PRO A 312 12.62 3.89 -3.44
C PRO A 312 11.76 4.87 -4.25
N LYS A 313 11.29 4.46 -5.44
CA LYS A 313 10.26 5.19 -6.19
C LYS A 313 8.88 4.91 -5.61
N ARG A 314 7.96 5.89 -5.67
CA ARG A 314 6.53 5.73 -5.35
C ARG A 314 5.86 4.54 -6.06
N THR A 315 6.29 4.21 -7.28
CA THR A 315 5.81 3.03 -8.02
C THR A 315 6.03 1.71 -7.27
N VAL A 316 7.08 1.60 -6.45
CA VAL A 316 7.32 0.43 -5.60
C VAL A 316 6.38 0.43 -4.40
N CYS A 317 6.16 1.60 -3.77
CA CYS A 317 5.25 1.74 -2.63
C CYS A 317 3.82 1.27 -2.99
N VAL A 318 3.29 1.71 -4.14
CA VAL A 318 1.90 1.41 -4.54
C VAL A 318 1.65 -0.06 -4.95
N GLN A 319 2.70 -0.89 -5.14
CA GLN A 319 2.52 -2.34 -5.39
C GLN A 319 1.77 -3.03 -4.23
N CYS A 320 2.12 -2.64 -3.00
CA CYS A 320 1.40 -3.03 -1.78
C CYS A 320 0.33 -1.99 -1.38
N HIS A 321 0.64 -0.69 -1.48
CA HIS A 321 -0.27 0.40 -1.13
C HIS A 321 -1.25 0.76 -2.27
N ARG A 322 -1.94 -0.25 -2.83
CA ARG A 322 -2.78 -0.08 -4.04
C ARG A 322 -3.97 0.86 -3.87
N GLY A 323 -4.48 1.05 -2.64
CA GLY A 323 -5.50 2.08 -2.37
C GLY A 323 -5.04 3.51 -2.69
N PHE A 324 -3.74 3.73 -2.89
CA PHE A 324 -3.13 4.99 -3.26
C PHE A 324 -2.70 5.05 -4.74
N SER A 325 -2.92 3.99 -5.55
CA SER A 325 -2.73 4.06 -7.01
C SER A 325 -3.86 4.80 -7.72
N LEU A 326 -4.91 5.20 -6.99
CA LEU A 326 -5.93 6.17 -7.42
C LEU A 326 -5.39 7.60 -7.56
N GLN A 327 -4.12 7.82 -7.22
CA GLN A 327 -3.45 9.12 -7.27
C GLN A 327 -2.30 9.06 -8.29
N PRO A 328 -2.16 10.05 -9.20
CA PRO A 328 -1.09 10.08 -10.19
C PRO A 328 0.30 10.00 -9.54
N LEU A 329 1.29 9.51 -10.28
CA LEU A 329 2.66 9.40 -9.78
C LEU A 329 3.27 10.80 -9.68
N GLY A 330 3.67 11.22 -8.48
CA GLY A 330 4.01 12.62 -8.21
C GLY A 330 5.13 13.23 -9.06
N ASN A 331 6.05 12.43 -9.63
CA ASN A 331 7.09 12.96 -10.51
C ASN A 331 6.62 13.17 -11.96
N ASP A 332 5.53 12.53 -12.38
CA ASP A 332 4.93 12.76 -13.69
C ASP A 332 4.06 14.02 -13.58
N PRO A 333 4.24 15.03 -14.46
CA PRO A 333 3.54 16.30 -14.30
C PRO A 333 2.03 16.10 -14.47
N SER A 334 1.26 16.36 -13.41
CA SER A 334 -0.15 16.68 -13.59
C SER A 334 -0.23 17.93 -14.49
N PRO A 335 -1.14 17.98 -15.48
CA PRO A 335 -1.33 19.13 -16.35
C PRO A 335 -2.03 20.26 -15.57
N VAL A 336 -1.28 20.88 -14.65
CA VAL A 336 -1.63 22.16 -14.06
C VAL A 336 -1.58 23.18 -15.20
N ARG A 337 -2.75 23.68 -15.60
CA ARG A 337 -2.83 24.86 -16.47
C ARG A 337 -2.15 26.01 -15.75
N GLU A 338 -0.93 26.33 -16.16
CA GLU A 338 -0.37 27.65 -15.90
C GLU A 338 -1.30 28.69 -16.53
N LYS A 339 -1.51 29.80 -15.82
CA LYS A 339 -2.27 30.92 -16.34
C LYS A 339 -1.34 31.83 -17.13
N ASP A 340 -1.85 32.28 -18.27
CA ASP A 340 -1.47 33.51 -18.96
C ASP A 340 -0.05 33.57 -19.57
N ALA A 341 0.13 32.95 -20.74
CA ALA A 341 0.99 33.51 -21.81
C ALA A 341 0.62 32.99 -23.21
N THR A 342 0.37 33.92 -24.14
CA THR A 342 0.37 33.79 -25.63
C THR A 342 -0.57 32.78 -26.32
N GLU A 343 -1.25 33.27 -27.35
CA GLU A 343 -1.96 32.50 -28.37
C GLU A 343 -0.97 31.77 -29.29
N PHE A 344 -1.32 30.56 -29.78
CA PHE A 344 -1.13 30.16 -31.19
C PHE A 344 -1.87 28.84 -31.51
N GLU A 345 -2.70 28.92 -32.56
CA GLU A 345 -3.21 27.89 -33.50
C GLU A 345 -3.64 26.46 -33.06
N ASN A 346 -4.68 25.95 -33.73
CA ASN A 346 -5.20 24.60 -33.56
C ASN A 346 -4.48 23.59 -34.47
N GLU A 347 -3.90 22.53 -33.90
CA GLU A 347 -3.80 21.23 -34.58
C GLU A 347 -4.38 20.12 -33.68
N GLY A 348 -5.05 19.15 -34.29
CA GLY A 348 -5.84 18.15 -33.58
C GLY A 348 -4.98 17.01 -33.02
N ILE A 349 -4.94 16.88 -31.69
CA ILE A 349 -4.32 15.74 -31.00
C ILE A 349 -5.41 14.87 -30.34
N ASN A 350 -5.46 13.60 -30.74
CA ASN A 350 -6.39 12.62 -30.16
C ASN A 350 -6.01 12.30 -28.70
N ASN A 351 -6.94 12.50 -27.77
CA ASN A 351 -6.76 12.21 -26.34
C ASN A 351 -6.92 10.71 -26.03
N GLU A 352 -6.09 9.84 -26.61
CA GLU A 352 -5.89 8.47 -26.12
C GLU A 352 -4.83 8.43 -25.01
N LEU A 353 -5.21 8.96 -23.84
CA LEU A 353 -4.45 8.80 -22.61
C LEU A 353 -4.61 7.35 -22.11
N ASN A 354 -3.75 6.46 -22.61
CA ASN A 354 -3.65 5.05 -22.19
C ASN A 354 -3.20 4.95 -20.72
N ILE A 355 -4.16 5.15 -19.81
CA ILE A 355 -4.02 4.84 -18.39
C ILE A 355 -4.20 3.34 -18.23
N ASP A 356 -3.08 2.63 -18.18
CA ASP A 356 -2.99 1.18 -17.99
C ASP A 356 -3.40 0.80 -16.55
N LEU A 357 -4.69 0.95 -16.25
CA LEU A 357 -5.33 0.27 -15.13
C LEU A 357 -5.14 -1.23 -15.35
N PRO A 358 -4.74 -2.02 -14.33
CA PRO A 358 -4.55 -3.45 -14.48
C PRO A 358 -5.90 -4.12 -14.73
N LEU A 359 -6.25 -4.24 -16.00
CA LEU A 359 -7.54 -4.74 -16.45
C LEU A 359 -7.73 -6.21 -16.03
N GLN A 360 -9.00 -6.58 -15.95
CA GLN A 360 -9.40 -7.90 -15.50
C GLN A 360 -8.92 -8.95 -16.50
N LYS A 361 -8.61 -10.14 -15.99
CA LYS A 361 -8.19 -11.27 -16.81
C LYS A 361 -9.32 -11.61 -17.78
N GLU A 362 -9.09 -11.48 -19.09
CA GLU A 362 -10.03 -11.96 -20.09
C GLU A 362 -10.29 -13.45 -19.86
N VAL A 363 -11.57 -13.80 -19.68
CA VAL A 363 -12.01 -15.18 -19.56
C VAL A 363 -12.26 -15.70 -20.97
N PHE A 364 -11.27 -16.41 -21.51
CA PHE A 364 -11.47 -17.22 -22.70
C PHE A 364 -12.58 -18.23 -22.41
N ILE A 365 -13.69 -18.10 -23.13
CA ILE A 365 -14.74 -19.12 -23.20
C ILE A 365 -14.30 -20.09 -24.29
N GLU A 366 -13.92 -21.31 -23.92
CA GLU A 366 -13.71 -22.38 -24.88
C GLU A 366 -15.06 -22.87 -25.40
N GLU A 367 -15.25 -22.90 -26.71
CA GLU A 367 -16.41 -23.53 -27.35
C GLU A 367 -16.27 -25.06 -27.25
N GLY A 368 -17.22 -25.73 -26.58
CA GLY A 368 -17.22 -27.19 -26.45
C GLY A 368 -18.61 -27.70 -26.08
N LEU A 369 -19.27 -28.37 -27.04
CA LEU A 369 -20.67 -28.80 -26.92
C LEU A 369 -20.88 -29.89 -25.86
N GLU A 370 -22.04 -29.85 -25.19
CA GLU A 370 -22.98 -30.98 -25.28
C GLU A 370 -24.45 -30.50 -25.20
N ARG A 371 -25.39 -31.31 -25.71
CA ARG A 371 -26.78 -30.89 -25.98
C ARG A 371 -27.75 -31.18 -24.83
N VAL A 372 -28.79 -30.35 -24.73
CA VAL A 372 -30.19 -30.82 -24.52
C VAL A 372 -31.10 -30.04 -25.48
N GLU A 373 -32.14 -30.69 -25.99
CA GLU A 373 -33.02 -30.22 -27.07
C GLU A 373 -34.33 -29.64 -26.52
N ILE A 374 -34.88 -28.60 -27.17
CA ILE A 374 -36.33 -28.29 -27.18
C ILE A 374 -36.72 -27.91 -28.62
N LEU A 375 -37.92 -28.32 -29.04
CA LEU A 375 -38.43 -28.30 -30.41
C LEU A 375 -39.19 -27.01 -30.79
N THR A 376 -39.29 -26.77 -32.09
CA THR A 376 -40.17 -25.78 -32.73
C THR A 376 -41.51 -26.41 -33.15
N GLU A 377 -42.62 -25.67 -33.09
CA GLU A 377 -43.60 -25.53 -34.19
C GLU A 377 -44.67 -24.45 -33.89
N GLU A 378 -45.73 -24.35 -34.72
CA GLU A 378 -46.39 -23.08 -35.05
C GLU A 378 -47.85 -22.82 -34.53
N LYS A 379 -48.25 -21.53 -34.65
CA LYS A 379 -49.53 -21.01 -35.22
C LYS A 379 -50.85 -20.97 -34.39
N VAL A 380 -51.53 -19.82 -34.58
CA VAL A 380 -52.98 -19.63 -34.91
C VAL A 380 -54.02 -19.24 -33.83
N LEU A 381 -54.31 -17.92 -33.83
CA LEU A 381 -55.61 -17.20 -33.81
C LEU A 381 -56.53 -17.04 -32.56
N ASP A 382 -57.28 -15.93 -32.66
CA ASP A 382 -58.49 -15.47 -31.96
C ASP A 382 -58.38 -14.89 -30.52
N ASN A 383 -59.03 -13.78 -30.15
CA ASN A 383 -59.62 -12.62 -30.89
C ASN A 383 -60.01 -11.48 -29.89
N VAL A 384 -60.60 -10.38 -30.39
CA VAL A 384 -61.48 -9.39 -29.70
C VAL A 384 -60.80 -8.20 -28.95
N ASP A 385 -60.85 -7.03 -29.61
CA ASP A 385 -61.21 -5.65 -29.13
C ASP A 385 -60.40 -4.97 -27.99
N ASP A 386 -60.18 -3.63 -27.90
CA ASP A 386 -60.25 -2.41 -28.76
C ASP A 386 -59.60 -1.25 -27.90
N VAL A 387 -59.34 0.05 -28.21
CA VAL A 387 -59.74 1.05 -29.23
C VAL A 387 -58.63 2.13 -29.40
N ASN A 388 -58.70 2.89 -30.51
CA ASN A 388 -58.29 4.31 -30.71
C ASN A 388 -56.81 4.75 -30.76
N GLU A 389 -56.38 4.97 -32.01
CA GLU A 389 -55.48 6.04 -32.52
C GLU A 389 -56.18 7.45 -32.49
N PRO A 390 -55.78 8.56 -33.20
CA PRO A 390 -54.69 8.77 -34.17
C PRO A 390 -53.80 10.05 -34.06
N LEU A 391 -52.67 9.96 -34.77
CA LEU A 391 -51.95 10.93 -35.65
C LEU A 391 -52.35 12.42 -35.76
N LEU A 392 -51.34 13.28 -36.01
CA LEU A 392 -51.18 14.32 -37.07
C LEU A 392 -49.79 14.99 -36.87
N GLN A 393 -48.75 14.83 -37.71
CA GLN A 393 -48.49 15.25 -39.11
C GLN A 393 -47.85 16.65 -39.30
N ASN A 394 -46.64 16.63 -39.90
CA ASN A 394 -46.04 17.63 -40.83
C ASN A 394 -45.74 19.04 -40.25
N LEU A 395 -44.75 19.82 -40.72
CA LEU A 395 -44.14 19.99 -42.05
C LEU A 395 -42.61 20.21 -42.01
N GLU A 396 -41.99 20.20 -43.20
CA GLU A 396 -40.58 20.53 -43.46
C GLU A 396 -40.39 22.05 -43.73
N GLU A 397 -39.19 22.58 -43.48
CA GLU A 397 -38.34 23.29 -44.47
C GLU A 397 -37.07 23.90 -43.82
N LYS A 398 -36.04 24.18 -44.64
CA LYS A 398 -34.84 24.97 -44.29
C LYS A 398 -34.75 26.16 -45.26
N PRO A 399 -34.16 27.30 -44.86
CA PRO A 399 -32.82 27.58 -45.43
C PRO A 399 -31.83 28.35 -44.54
N GLU A 400 -30.55 28.00 -44.72
CA GLU A 400 -29.34 28.86 -44.80
C GLU A 400 -28.91 29.79 -43.64
N ASN A 401 -27.69 30.32 -43.78
CA ASN A 401 -26.81 30.81 -42.71
C ASN A 401 -26.66 32.34 -42.65
N VAL A 402 -25.96 32.76 -41.58
CA VAL A 402 -25.04 33.93 -41.45
C VAL A 402 -25.55 35.12 -40.62
N VAL A 403 -25.24 35.10 -39.32
CA VAL A 403 -24.73 36.26 -38.55
C VAL A 403 -23.70 35.77 -37.52
N LEU A 404 -22.62 36.54 -37.33
CA LEU A 404 -21.72 36.51 -36.17
C LEU A 404 -21.47 37.97 -35.74
N PRO A 405 -21.15 38.27 -34.47
CA PRO A 405 -21.76 37.75 -33.25
C PRO A 405 -22.32 38.91 -32.38
N SER A 406 -23.03 38.59 -31.30
CA SER A 406 -23.30 39.56 -30.22
C SER A 406 -23.20 38.87 -28.86
N GLU A 407 -22.80 39.64 -27.85
CA GLU A 407 -22.45 39.14 -26.52
C GLU A 407 -23.70 38.76 -25.71
N GLU A 408 -23.85 37.48 -25.39
CA GLU A 408 -24.72 37.02 -24.30
C GLU A 408 -23.89 36.17 -23.33
N GLU A 409 -24.04 36.45 -22.04
CA GLU A 409 -23.27 35.82 -20.97
C GLU A 409 -23.63 34.33 -20.86
N GLN A 410 -22.68 33.43 -21.13
CA GLN A 410 -22.92 32.01 -20.89
C GLN A 410 -23.17 31.79 -19.39
N PRO A 411 -24.26 31.09 -19.00
CA PRO A 411 -24.64 30.96 -17.60
C PRO A 411 -23.52 30.28 -16.81
N ILE A 412 -23.24 30.83 -15.63
CA ILE A 412 -22.24 30.30 -14.70
C ILE A 412 -22.57 28.83 -14.43
N LYS A 413 -21.77 27.94 -15.00
CA LYS A 413 -22.00 26.49 -14.90
C LYS A 413 -21.60 26.04 -13.50
N GLU A 414 -22.58 26.07 -12.60
CA GLU A 414 -22.39 25.75 -11.18
C GLU A 414 -21.61 24.45 -11.02
N THR A 415 -20.45 24.57 -10.36
CA THR A 415 -19.66 23.38 -10.01
C THR A 415 -20.42 22.66 -8.89
N PRO A 416 -20.78 21.37 -9.04
CA PRO A 416 -21.64 20.69 -8.07
C PRO A 416 -21.13 20.83 -6.64
N LEU A 417 -22.01 21.32 -5.74
CA LEU A 417 -21.74 21.49 -4.30
C LEU A 417 -21.35 20.17 -3.60
N PHE A 418 -21.70 19.03 -4.21
CA PHE A 418 -21.28 17.70 -3.77
C PHE A 418 -20.25 17.13 -4.74
N ALA A 419 -19.15 16.62 -4.18
CA ALA A 419 -18.19 15.82 -4.93
C ALA A 419 -18.87 14.52 -5.38
N GLY A 420 -19.28 14.47 -6.65
CA GLY A 420 -19.96 13.31 -7.25
C GLY A 420 -19.15 12.03 -7.11
N GLN A 421 -19.86 10.91 -6.88
CA GLN A 421 -19.25 9.60 -6.70
C GLN A 421 -18.32 9.24 -7.88
N GLY A 422 -17.06 8.90 -7.57
CA GLY A 422 -16.09 8.39 -8.53
C GLY A 422 -14.87 9.28 -8.78
N ASN A 423 -15.01 10.61 -8.79
CA ASN A 423 -13.91 11.51 -9.18
C ASN A 423 -12.92 11.75 -8.02
N VAL A 424 -11.78 11.07 -8.09
CA VAL A 424 -10.70 11.19 -7.10
C VAL A 424 -9.91 12.49 -7.29
N GLN A 425 -10.06 13.44 -6.35
CA GLN A 425 -9.19 14.63 -6.32
C GLN A 425 -7.76 14.27 -5.89
N VAL A 426 -6.77 14.86 -6.56
CA VAL A 426 -5.34 14.65 -6.26
C VAL A 426 -4.94 15.40 -4.99
N ASP A 427 -4.19 14.73 -4.11
CA ASP A 427 -3.58 15.36 -2.92
C ASP A 427 -2.62 16.47 -3.36
N VAL A 428 -2.74 17.64 -2.74
CA VAL A 428 -2.02 18.86 -3.12
C VAL A 428 -0.48 18.71 -3.11
N HIS A 429 0.06 17.79 -2.32
CA HIS A 429 1.49 17.48 -2.29
C HIS A 429 1.89 16.60 -3.49
N THR A 430 1.07 15.60 -3.82
CA THR A 430 1.23 14.78 -5.03
C THR A 430 1.16 15.65 -6.28
N ALA A 431 0.14 16.51 -6.38
CA ALA A 431 -0.07 17.40 -7.52
C ALA A 431 1.08 18.41 -7.74
N ARG A 432 1.84 18.75 -6.68
CA ARG A 432 3.00 19.65 -6.77
C ARG A 432 4.32 18.96 -7.11
N GLY A 433 4.43 17.64 -6.97
CA GLY A 433 5.67 16.93 -7.27
C GLY A 433 6.22 15.99 -6.19
N MET A 434 5.54 15.81 -5.06
CA MET A 434 6.08 15.04 -3.93
C MET A 434 5.83 13.53 -4.06
N ASP A 435 6.88 12.75 -3.78
CA ASP A 435 6.80 11.30 -3.58
C ASP A 435 6.46 10.96 -2.13
N CYS A 436 5.97 9.75 -1.88
CA CYS A 436 5.60 9.28 -0.53
C CYS A 436 6.74 9.42 0.50
N ILE A 437 7.99 9.31 0.03
CA ILE A 437 9.18 9.44 0.89
C ILE A 437 9.56 10.88 1.20
N ASP A 438 9.01 11.90 0.55
CA ASP A 438 9.34 13.29 0.87
C ASP A 438 8.74 13.69 2.21
N CYS A 439 7.51 13.25 2.48
CA CYS A 439 6.86 13.34 3.78
C CYS A 439 7.38 12.27 4.75
N HIS A 440 7.39 10.99 4.37
CA HIS A 440 7.75 9.91 5.29
C HIS A 440 9.25 9.84 5.57
N THR A 441 9.60 9.71 6.85
CA THR A 441 10.99 9.57 7.28
C THR A 441 11.47 8.12 7.16
N GLN A 442 12.79 7.89 7.23
CA GLN A 442 13.30 6.52 7.35
C GLN A 442 12.78 5.80 8.60
N ARG A 443 12.35 6.53 9.65
CA ARG A 443 11.77 5.99 10.87
C ARG A 443 10.32 5.56 10.68
N ASP A 444 9.53 6.30 9.90
CA ASP A 444 8.16 5.89 9.56
C ASP A 444 8.15 4.58 8.75
N ILE A 445 9.05 4.48 7.76
CA ILE A 445 9.05 3.38 6.78
C ILE A 445 9.75 2.13 7.35
N MET A 446 10.97 2.29 7.87
CA MET A 446 11.81 1.17 8.37
C MET A 446 11.65 0.95 9.88
N GLY A 447 10.70 1.62 10.54
CA GLY A 447 10.59 1.63 12.00
C GLY A 447 11.60 2.57 12.68
N ASP A 448 11.23 3.10 13.85
CA ASP A 448 12.11 3.95 14.67
C ASP A 448 12.96 3.15 15.68
N GLY A 449 12.74 1.84 15.75
CA GLY A 449 13.31 0.95 16.76
C GLY A 449 12.29 0.36 17.72
N ASN A 450 11.00 0.69 17.67
CA ASN A 450 10.01 0.21 18.64
C ASN A 450 8.89 -0.63 18.01
N LEU A 451 8.40 -1.63 18.73
CA LEU A 451 7.17 -2.36 18.39
C LEU A 451 5.94 -1.50 18.74
N TYR A 452 5.04 -1.24 17.78
CA TYR A 452 3.83 -0.44 18.01
C TYR A 452 2.53 -1.21 17.81
N SER A 453 1.47 -0.79 18.51
CA SER A 453 0.15 -1.43 18.35
C SER A 453 -0.63 -0.95 17.11
N LYS A 454 -0.39 0.25 16.60
CA LYS A 454 -1.19 0.91 15.54
C LYS A 454 -0.31 1.80 14.65
N GLN A 455 -0.73 2.00 13.41
CA GLN A 455 -0.04 2.81 12.39
C GLN A 455 0.27 4.24 12.88
N HIS A 456 -0.70 4.93 13.48
CA HIS A 456 -0.53 6.30 14.00
C HIS A 456 0.42 6.42 15.21
N GLN A 457 0.90 5.30 15.75
CA GLN A 457 1.92 5.27 16.81
C GLN A 457 3.32 5.07 16.22
N ALA A 458 3.44 4.49 15.02
CA ALA A 458 4.73 4.30 14.36
C ALA A 458 5.19 5.52 13.54
N VAL A 459 4.24 6.28 12.99
CA VAL A 459 4.53 7.46 12.16
C VAL A 459 4.81 8.70 13.02
N GLU A 460 5.96 9.35 12.82
CA GLU A 460 6.35 10.59 13.52
C GLU A 460 5.97 11.88 12.78
N ILE A 461 5.82 11.83 11.45
CA ILE A 461 5.48 13.02 10.63
C ILE A 461 4.01 13.43 10.81
N ARG A 462 3.77 14.75 10.79
CA ARG A 462 2.46 15.39 10.89
C ARG A 462 2.42 16.69 10.07
N CYS A 463 1.23 17.19 9.77
CA CYS A 463 1.03 18.52 9.20
C CYS A 463 1.71 19.60 10.06
N GLU A 464 1.54 19.50 11.38
CA GLU A 464 2.08 20.44 12.36
C GLU A 464 3.62 20.51 12.37
N THR A 465 4.32 19.44 11.94
CA THR A 465 5.79 19.41 11.84
C THR A 465 6.33 20.34 10.75
N CYS A 466 5.56 20.56 9.68
CA CYS A 466 5.98 21.34 8.51
C CYS A 466 5.30 22.72 8.44
N HIS A 467 4.00 22.78 8.73
CA HIS A 467 3.17 23.98 8.57
C HIS A 467 2.94 24.75 9.89
N GLY A 468 3.24 24.15 11.04
CA GLY A 468 2.87 24.69 12.35
C GLY A 468 1.41 24.38 12.68
N ASP A 469 0.88 25.05 13.70
CA ASP A 469 -0.52 24.95 14.12
C ASP A 469 -1.19 26.33 14.29
N ASP A 470 -2.40 26.33 14.82
CA ASP A 470 -3.25 27.51 15.05
C ASP A 470 -2.67 28.50 16.10
N ASN A 471 -1.57 28.14 16.77
CA ASN A 471 -0.94 28.95 17.81
C ASN A 471 0.56 29.20 17.53
N SER A 472 1.24 28.26 16.87
CA SER A 472 2.70 28.20 16.80
C SER A 472 3.24 27.87 15.40
N TYR A 473 4.37 28.49 15.06
CA TYR A 473 5.16 28.13 13.89
C TYR A 473 5.85 26.76 14.08
N PRO A 474 6.28 26.09 12.99
CA PRO A 474 7.04 24.85 13.05
C PRO A 474 8.21 24.93 14.04
N LEU A 475 8.38 23.89 14.86
CA LEU A 475 9.56 23.77 15.71
C LEU A 475 10.79 23.55 14.82
N VAL A 476 11.78 24.43 14.93
CA VAL A 476 13.05 24.36 14.21
C VAL A 476 14.24 24.24 15.17
N SER A 477 15.34 23.67 14.71
CA SER A 477 16.60 23.62 15.45
C SER A 477 17.79 23.50 14.50
N GLN A 478 18.89 24.20 14.81
CA GLN A 478 20.13 24.15 14.05
C GLN A 478 20.92 22.86 14.26
N ILE A 479 21.52 22.34 13.18
CA ILE A 479 22.51 21.27 13.24
C ILE A 479 23.79 21.81 13.89
N THR A 480 24.21 21.20 15.00
CA THR A 480 25.42 21.57 15.75
C THR A 480 26.52 20.49 15.70
N ASP A 481 26.19 19.25 15.33
CA ASP A 481 27.12 18.13 15.21
C ASP A 481 27.35 17.78 13.74
N PRO A 482 28.60 17.78 13.22
CA PRO A 482 28.89 17.32 11.85
C PRO A 482 28.59 15.82 11.62
N LYS A 483 28.30 15.05 12.68
CA LYS A 483 27.87 13.64 12.63
C LYS A 483 26.35 13.44 12.75
N ASP A 484 25.56 14.51 12.76
CA ASP A 484 24.08 14.43 12.81
C ASP A 484 23.54 13.59 11.64
N ALA A 485 22.57 12.72 11.94
CA ALA A 485 21.97 11.81 10.98
C ALA A 485 21.40 12.54 9.75
N VAL A 486 20.91 13.78 9.88
CA VAL A 486 20.35 14.52 8.73
C VAL A 486 21.42 14.93 7.70
N ILE A 487 22.67 15.15 8.12
CA ILE A 487 23.80 15.35 7.20
C ILE A 487 24.02 14.05 6.42
N ARG A 488 24.24 12.94 7.12
CA ARG A 488 24.47 11.61 6.49
C ARG A 488 23.34 11.19 5.55
N LEU A 489 22.08 11.42 5.93
CA LEU A 489 20.92 11.07 5.09
C LEU A 489 20.87 11.93 3.82
N SER A 490 21.08 13.24 3.92
CA SER A 490 20.98 14.17 2.79
C SER A 490 22.01 13.93 1.68
N LYS A 491 23.13 13.26 1.95
CA LYS A 491 24.09 12.79 0.93
C LYS A 491 23.51 11.78 -0.09
N ASN A 492 22.28 11.31 0.12
CA ASN A 492 21.55 10.41 -0.77
C ASN A 492 20.36 11.10 -1.46
N TYR A 493 20.20 12.42 -1.26
CA TYR A 493 19.13 13.22 -1.85
C TYR A 493 19.69 14.02 -3.03
N GLU A 494 18.83 14.36 -3.99
CA GLU A 494 19.20 15.28 -5.08
C GLU A 494 19.31 16.72 -4.53
N GLY A 495 20.41 17.41 -4.86
CA GLY A 495 20.74 18.75 -4.35
C GLY A 495 21.82 18.76 -3.27
N GLU A 496 22.11 19.95 -2.72
CA GLU A 496 23.19 20.13 -1.75
C GLU A 496 22.89 19.43 -0.40
N PRO A 497 23.81 18.60 0.13
CA PRO A 497 23.68 18.00 1.46
C PRO A 497 23.60 19.05 2.57
N ASN A 498 22.90 18.72 3.65
CA ASN A 498 22.82 19.59 4.83
C ASN A 498 24.18 19.71 5.54
N SER A 499 24.38 20.81 6.24
CA SER A 499 25.63 21.21 6.89
C SER A 499 25.42 21.73 8.32
N VAL A 500 26.51 21.85 9.09
CA VAL A 500 26.45 22.45 10.43
C VAL A 500 26.04 23.92 10.31
N GLY A 501 24.99 24.32 11.03
CA GLY A 501 24.35 25.63 10.93
C GLY A 501 22.95 25.61 10.30
N ASP A 502 22.61 24.61 9.46
CA ASP A 502 21.27 24.49 8.85
C ASP A 502 20.18 24.34 9.92
N SER A 503 19.11 25.15 9.83
CA SER A 503 17.94 25.10 10.71
C SER A 503 16.92 24.10 10.17
N MET A 504 16.84 22.91 10.76
CA MET A 504 15.92 21.85 10.33
C MET A 504 14.61 21.86 11.13
N ALA A 505 13.50 21.48 10.50
CA ALA A 505 12.23 21.23 11.17
C ALA A 505 12.32 20.02 12.12
N VAL A 506 11.52 20.02 13.19
CA VAL A 506 11.62 19.05 14.30
C VAL A 506 10.27 18.39 14.59
N SER A 507 10.22 17.05 14.53
CA SER A 507 9.03 16.26 14.85
C SER A 507 8.61 16.37 16.32
N GLU A 508 7.38 15.94 16.64
CA GLU A 508 6.91 15.85 18.05
C GLU A 508 7.88 15.04 18.92
N ARG A 509 8.50 13.99 18.36
CA ARG A 509 9.53 13.14 18.99
C ARG A 509 10.92 13.79 19.09
N LYS A 510 11.01 15.09 18.86
CA LYS A 510 12.24 15.91 18.89
C LYS A 510 13.33 15.39 17.97
N LYS A 511 12.95 14.87 16.80
CA LYS A 511 13.89 14.43 15.75
C LYS A 511 13.85 15.42 14.59
N ARG A 512 15.02 15.77 14.05
CA ARG A 512 15.10 16.61 12.84
C ARG A 512 14.54 15.86 11.63
N MET A 513 13.80 16.59 10.80
CA MET A 513 13.51 16.21 9.42
C MET A 513 14.76 16.42 8.56
N ALA A 514 15.11 15.46 7.72
CA ALA A 514 16.33 15.54 6.91
C ALA A 514 16.19 16.39 5.63
N ASN A 515 14.96 16.75 5.26
CA ASN A 515 14.63 17.46 4.01
C ASN A 515 13.66 18.63 4.22
N VAL A 516 13.36 19.01 5.47
CA VAL A 516 12.49 20.15 5.78
C VAL A 516 13.29 21.13 6.61
N LYS A 517 13.56 22.33 6.07
CA LYS A 517 14.49 23.30 6.67
C LYS A 517 14.09 24.74 6.43
N VAL A 518 14.72 25.66 7.18
CA VAL A 518 14.65 27.10 6.90
C VAL A 518 15.68 27.43 5.83
N GLN A 519 15.25 28.06 4.74
CA GLN A 519 16.10 28.54 3.66
C GLN A 519 15.65 29.95 3.27
N ASN A 520 16.57 30.91 3.21
CA ASN A 520 16.29 32.32 2.90
C ASN A 520 15.16 32.93 3.75
N GLY A 521 15.06 32.53 5.02
CA GLY A 521 14.02 32.97 5.97
C GLY A 521 12.66 32.25 5.84
N LYS A 522 12.44 31.42 4.81
CA LYS A 522 11.23 30.62 4.61
C LYS A 522 11.39 29.19 5.09
N MET A 523 10.30 28.57 5.49
CA MET A 523 10.22 27.11 5.67
C MET A 523 10.06 26.43 4.29
N VAL A 524 10.92 25.47 3.97
CA VAL A 524 10.90 24.74 2.70
C VAL A 524 11.03 23.23 2.90
N THR A 525 10.41 22.46 1.99
CA THR A 525 10.63 21.02 1.82
C THR A 525 11.46 20.77 0.56
N LEU A 526 12.53 20.00 0.66
CA LEU A 526 13.28 19.46 -0.47
C LEU A 526 12.69 18.10 -0.88
N GLY A 527 12.38 17.93 -2.17
CA GLY A 527 12.02 16.65 -2.78
C GLY A 527 13.25 15.75 -2.94
N LYS A 528 13.33 14.68 -2.15
CA LYS A 528 14.55 13.86 -1.94
C LYS A 528 15.06 13.22 -3.23
N ARG A 529 14.15 12.93 -4.17
CA ARG A 529 14.43 12.30 -5.47
C ARG A 529 14.38 13.25 -6.68
N SER A 530 13.99 14.50 -6.48
CA SER A 530 13.69 15.44 -7.57
C SER A 530 14.43 16.77 -7.47
N GLY A 531 15.10 17.05 -6.33
CA GLY A 531 15.83 18.30 -6.09
C GLY A 531 14.94 19.55 -5.98
N ARG A 532 13.63 19.41 -6.20
CA ARG A 532 12.66 20.50 -6.16
C ARG A 532 12.53 21.03 -4.73
N VAL A 533 12.61 22.35 -4.60
CA VAL A 533 12.37 23.06 -3.34
C VAL A 533 10.93 23.56 -3.34
N TYR A 534 10.19 23.24 -2.29
CA TYR A 534 8.78 23.59 -2.11
C TYR A 534 8.63 24.55 -0.92
N ASP A 535 8.22 25.79 -1.19
CA ASP A 535 7.79 26.74 -0.15
C ASP A 535 6.61 26.16 0.65
N ILE A 536 6.70 26.21 1.98
CA ILE A 536 5.66 25.70 2.88
C ILE A 536 4.78 26.86 3.35
N PRO A 537 3.47 26.86 3.04
CA PRO A 537 2.53 27.82 3.64
C PRO A 537 2.32 27.46 5.11
N LEU A 538 2.46 28.45 6.00
CA LEU A 538 2.36 28.25 7.45
C LEU A 538 0.91 28.51 7.92
N VAL A 539 0.40 27.67 8.82
CA VAL A 539 -0.99 27.74 9.32
C VAL A 539 -1.30 29.12 9.90
N ARG A 540 -0.35 29.63 10.69
CA ARG A 540 -0.43 30.89 11.43
C ARG A 540 -0.47 32.14 10.53
N ASP A 541 -0.06 32.04 9.27
CA ASP A 541 -0.02 33.18 8.33
C ASP A 541 -1.35 33.37 7.56
N ALA A 542 -2.34 32.49 7.78
CA ALA A 542 -3.63 32.53 7.09
C ALA A 542 -4.80 32.68 8.06
N GLU A 543 -5.53 33.79 7.94
CA GLU A 543 -6.64 34.18 8.84
C GLU A 543 -7.73 33.11 8.97
N ALA A 544 -7.97 32.32 7.92
CA ALA A 544 -8.97 31.24 7.89
C ALA A 544 -8.78 30.14 8.97
N HIS A 545 -7.62 30.06 9.62
CA HIS A 545 -7.39 29.13 10.73
C HIS A 545 -7.81 29.69 12.10
N TYR A 546 -8.15 30.98 12.20
CA TYR A 546 -8.46 31.67 13.46
C TYR A 546 -9.95 31.63 13.84
N ILE A 547 -10.55 30.44 13.86
CA ILE A 547 -11.90 30.22 14.41
C ILE A 547 -11.75 29.74 15.87
N PRO A 548 -12.04 30.56 16.91
CA PRO A 548 -11.72 30.24 18.30
C PRO A 548 -12.40 28.95 18.83
N GLN A 549 -13.55 28.60 18.26
CA GLN A 549 -14.31 27.40 18.61
C GLN A 549 -13.78 26.11 17.94
N HIS A 550 -12.86 26.24 16.98
CA HIS A 550 -12.14 25.15 16.30
C HIS A 550 -10.69 24.99 16.78
N GLN A 551 -10.07 26.07 17.29
CA GLN A 551 -8.69 26.08 17.78
C GLN A 551 -8.37 24.88 18.69
N SER A 552 -7.26 24.21 18.39
CA SER A 552 -6.76 22.97 18.99
C SER A 552 -7.73 21.77 19.06
N ARG A 553 -8.95 21.85 18.49
CA ARG A 553 -9.98 20.81 18.56
C ARG A 553 -10.06 19.94 17.32
N LEU A 554 -9.60 20.42 16.16
CA LEU A 554 -9.61 19.70 14.88
C LEU A 554 -8.20 19.20 14.51
N GLU A 555 -8.09 18.01 13.93
CA GLU A 555 -6.90 17.65 13.14
C GLU A 555 -7.02 18.31 11.76
N CYS A 556 -5.90 18.76 11.16
CA CYS A 556 -5.91 19.47 9.87
C CYS A 556 -6.64 18.67 8.76
N THR A 557 -6.52 17.33 8.82
CA THR A 557 -7.20 16.40 7.90
C THR A 557 -8.73 16.43 8.02
N ALA A 558 -9.32 16.83 9.16
CA ALA A 558 -10.78 16.97 9.27
C ALA A 558 -11.34 18.04 8.32
N CYS A 559 -10.59 19.14 8.12
CA CYS A 559 -10.95 20.23 7.22
C CYS A 559 -10.50 19.99 5.78
N HIS A 560 -9.26 19.54 5.59
CA HIS A 560 -8.61 19.47 4.26
C HIS A 560 -8.77 18.15 3.50
N SER A 561 -9.11 17.03 4.14
CA SER A 561 -9.25 15.76 3.43
C SER A 561 -10.52 15.72 2.59
N GLN A 562 -10.37 15.75 1.26
CA GLN A 562 -11.48 15.81 0.31
C GLN A 562 -12.31 14.52 0.30
N TRP A 563 -11.66 13.36 0.47
CA TRP A 563 -12.30 12.06 0.34
C TRP A 563 -11.62 10.96 1.20
N VAL A 564 -12.37 9.90 1.47
CA VAL A 564 -11.90 8.60 1.97
C VAL A 564 -12.40 7.48 1.06
N VAL A 565 -11.71 6.34 1.04
CA VAL A 565 -12.15 5.15 0.29
C VAL A 565 -13.42 4.55 0.90
N ARG A 566 -14.38 4.18 0.06
CA ARG A 566 -15.59 3.42 0.41
C ARG A 566 -15.53 2.08 -0.32
N CYS A 567 -15.57 1.00 0.44
CA CYS A 567 -15.81 -0.33 -0.11
C CYS A 567 -17.34 -0.53 -0.08
N PRO A 568 -18.01 -0.82 -1.22
CA PRO A 568 -19.48 -0.96 -1.26
C PRO A 568 -19.98 -2.07 -0.32
N GLY A 569 -19.17 -3.11 -0.14
CA GLY A 569 -19.32 -4.13 0.88
C GLY A 569 -18.23 -5.19 0.73
N CYS A 570 -18.30 -6.24 1.55
CA CYS A 570 -17.72 -7.53 1.20
C CYS A 570 -18.49 -8.65 1.89
N HIS A 571 -18.88 -9.67 1.13
CA HIS A 571 -19.39 -10.92 1.68
C HIS A 571 -18.28 -11.98 1.60
N VAL A 572 -17.76 -12.35 2.77
CA VAL A 572 -16.70 -13.35 2.90
C VAL A 572 -17.33 -14.68 3.30
N SER A 573 -17.09 -15.73 2.52
CA SER A 573 -17.57 -17.08 2.79
C SER A 573 -16.41 -18.05 3.05
N MET A 574 -16.56 -18.90 4.06
CA MET A 574 -15.57 -19.90 4.47
C MET A 574 -16.21 -21.28 4.51
N LYS A 575 -15.66 -22.23 3.73
CA LYS A 575 -16.06 -23.64 3.77
C LYS A 575 -15.12 -24.44 4.66
N LEU A 576 -15.66 -25.21 5.61
CA LEU A 576 -14.89 -26.19 6.37
C LEU A 576 -14.41 -27.33 5.47
N GLY A 577 -13.39 -28.06 5.92
CA GLY A 577 -12.65 -29.05 5.12
C GLY A 577 -11.74 -28.44 4.04
N GLN A 578 -12.06 -27.24 3.55
CA GLN A 578 -11.29 -26.52 2.52
C GLN A 578 -10.27 -25.54 3.12
N ASP A 579 -9.27 -25.18 2.31
CA ASP A 579 -8.18 -24.26 2.64
C ASP A 579 -8.31 -22.89 1.96
N LYS A 580 -9.40 -22.62 1.22
CA LYS A 580 -9.64 -21.35 0.52
C LYS A 580 -10.78 -20.54 1.14
N LEU A 581 -10.77 -19.24 0.87
CA LEU A 581 -11.89 -18.32 1.06
C LEU A 581 -12.67 -18.19 -0.25
N ASP A 582 -13.99 -18.11 -0.17
CA ASP A 582 -14.82 -17.52 -1.22
C ASP A 582 -15.07 -16.04 -0.89
N LEU A 583 -14.92 -15.18 -1.90
CA LEU A 583 -14.85 -13.73 -1.74
C LEU A 583 -15.66 -13.03 -2.82
N LYS A 584 -16.90 -12.69 -2.47
CA LYS A 584 -17.73 -11.82 -3.30
C LYS A 584 -17.36 -10.38 -2.99
N ILE A 585 -16.50 -9.84 -3.86
CA ILE A 585 -16.08 -8.45 -3.90
C ILE A 585 -16.86 -7.77 -5.01
N GLU A 586 -17.60 -6.72 -4.68
CA GLU A 586 -18.20 -5.81 -5.67
C GLU A 586 -17.14 -4.76 -6.08
N PRO A 587 -16.71 -4.74 -7.35
CA PRO A 587 -15.80 -3.71 -7.85
C PRO A 587 -16.58 -2.51 -8.44
N PRO A 588 -15.96 -1.31 -8.53
CA PRO A 588 -14.65 -0.91 -8.02
C PRO A 588 -14.72 -0.35 -6.59
N MET A 589 -13.56 -0.04 -6.00
CA MET A 589 -13.50 0.82 -4.81
C MET A 589 -14.05 2.21 -5.15
N GLN A 590 -14.97 2.71 -4.32
CA GLN A 590 -15.54 4.05 -4.43
C GLN A 590 -14.75 5.04 -3.55
N VAL A 591 -15.04 6.34 -3.71
CA VAL A 591 -14.62 7.40 -2.79
C VAL A 591 -15.82 8.22 -2.35
N GLN A 592 -15.78 8.73 -1.11
CA GLN A 592 -16.82 9.58 -0.54
C GLN A 592 -16.20 10.69 0.32
N GLN A 593 -16.91 11.78 0.58
CA GLN A 593 -16.48 12.77 1.59
C GLN A 593 -16.32 12.09 2.96
N PRO A 594 -15.33 12.46 3.78
CA PRO A 594 -15.15 11.82 5.08
C PRO A 594 -16.27 12.19 6.05
N ALA A 595 -16.85 11.17 6.71
CA ALA A 595 -17.47 11.38 8.00
C ALA A 595 -16.39 11.79 9.03
N LEU A 596 -16.79 12.32 10.18
CA LEU A 596 -15.90 12.77 11.24
C LEU A 596 -16.14 12.00 12.54
N MET A 597 -15.09 11.88 13.34
CA MET A 597 -15.14 11.27 14.67
C MET A 597 -14.08 11.89 15.58
N ILE A 598 -14.04 11.52 16.87
CA ILE A 598 -12.87 11.79 17.71
C ILE A 598 -11.78 10.80 17.33
N GLY A 599 -10.65 11.31 16.84
CA GLY A 599 -9.48 10.53 16.43
C GLY A 599 -8.62 10.05 17.60
N PRO A 600 -7.56 9.27 17.32
CA PRO A 600 -6.69 8.73 18.36
C PRO A 600 -5.91 9.81 19.14
N ARG A 601 -5.77 11.02 18.58
CA ARG A 601 -5.16 12.17 19.26
C ARG A 601 -6.13 12.95 20.16
N GLY A 602 -7.41 12.59 20.19
CA GLY A 602 -8.45 13.28 20.97
C GLY A 602 -9.04 14.53 20.29
N LYS A 603 -8.50 14.93 19.14
CA LYS A 603 -9.07 15.94 18.24
C LYS A 603 -10.10 15.30 17.28
N VAL A 604 -10.91 16.12 16.62
CA VAL A 604 -11.81 15.67 15.53
C VAL A 604 -10.98 15.29 14.30
N ALA A 605 -11.24 14.13 13.70
CA ALA A 605 -10.47 13.59 12.59
C ALA A 605 -11.38 12.85 11.58
N PRO A 606 -10.93 12.64 10.32
CA PRO A 606 -11.65 11.84 9.34
C PRO A 606 -11.92 10.40 9.81
N MET A 607 -13.13 9.92 9.54
CA MET A 607 -13.61 8.58 9.82
C MET A 607 -13.79 7.80 8.52
N LEU A 608 -13.19 6.62 8.47
CA LEU A 608 -13.61 5.53 7.59
C LEU A 608 -14.96 5.02 8.11
N ALA A 609 -16.03 5.50 7.50
CA ALA A 609 -17.37 4.97 7.67
C ALA A 609 -17.63 3.99 6.52
N GLN A 610 -17.43 2.70 6.76
CA GLN A 610 -17.83 1.66 5.80
C GLN A 610 -19.27 1.21 6.10
N PRO A 611 -20.01 0.69 5.09
CA PRO A 611 -21.26 -0.02 5.33
C PRO A 611 -21.01 -1.33 6.11
N GLU A 612 -22.10 -2.05 6.40
CA GLU A 612 -22.01 -3.35 7.04
C GLU A 612 -21.33 -4.42 6.15
N ARG A 613 -20.75 -5.44 6.78
CA ARG A 613 -19.99 -6.52 6.13
C ARG A 613 -20.40 -7.86 6.72
N TYR A 614 -20.77 -8.78 5.85
CA TYR A 614 -21.34 -10.08 6.23
C TYR A 614 -20.31 -11.19 6.12
N PHE A 615 -20.37 -12.14 7.04
CA PHE A 615 -19.52 -13.34 7.04
C PHE A 615 -20.38 -14.60 7.13
N SER A 616 -20.04 -15.61 6.32
CA SER A 616 -20.65 -16.94 6.37
C SER A 616 -19.58 -18.01 6.61
N LEU A 617 -19.77 -18.86 7.61
CA LEU A 617 -19.06 -20.15 7.72
C LEU A 617 -20.03 -21.25 7.30
N ILE A 618 -19.59 -22.18 6.44
CA ILE A 618 -20.39 -23.29 5.94
C ILE A 618 -19.67 -24.64 6.07
N ASP A 619 -20.44 -25.72 6.16
CA ASP A 619 -19.97 -27.10 6.24
C ASP A 619 -19.52 -27.64 4.87
N GLU A 620 -19.06 -28.89 4.85
CA GLU A 620 -18.60 -29.56 3.62
C GLU A 620 -19.72 -29.77 2.58
N LYS A 621 -21.00 -29.71 2.98
CA LYS A 621 -22.19 -29.81 2.13
C LYS A 621 -22.72 -28.43 1.69
N GLY A 622 -22.36 -27.35 2.37
CA GLY A 622 -22.83 -25.98 2.15
C GLY A 622 -23.79 -25.44 3.23
N ASN A 623 -24.11 -26.21 4.26
CA ASN A 623 -24.99 -25.78 5.36
C ASN A 623 -24.26 -24.77 6.27
N PRO A 624 -24.88 -23.69 6.76
CA PRO A 624 -24.18 -22.71 7.60
C PRO A 624 -23.83 -23.22 9.01
N ILE A 625 -22.71 -22.75 9.58
CA ILE A 625 -22.15 -23.20 10.86
C ILE A 625 -21.99 -22.04 11.87
N PRO A 626 -22.26 -22.26 13.18
CA PRO A 626 -21.87 -21.34 14.25
C PRO A 626 -20.35 -21.12 14.33
N ALA A 627 -19.88 -19.99 13.79
CA ALA A 627 -18.47 -19.55 13.91
C ALA A 627 -18.22 -18.66 15.14
N LEU A 628 -19.14 -17.72 15.38
CA LEU A 628 -19.12 -16.71 16.42
C LEU A 628 -20.54 -16.68 17.01
N GLY A 629 -20.69 -16.39 18.30
CA GLY A 629 -22.02 -16.14 18.89
C GLY A 629 -22.23 -14.67 19.21
N SER A 630 -23.43 -14.33 19.67
CA SER A 630 -23.93 -12.95 19.89
C SER A 630 -23.02 -12.05 20.75
N VAL A 631 -22.23 -12.66 21.65
CA VAL A 631 -21.27 -12.02 22.56
C VAL A 631 -19.83 -12.56 22.39
N GLY A 632 -19.53 -13.19 21.25
CA GLY A 632 -18.24 -13.85 21.00
C GLY A 632 -18.09 -15.24 21.64
N GLN A 633 -19.16 -15.80 22.21
CA GLN A 633 -19.25 -17.19 22.69
C GLN A 633 -20.54 -17.81 22.13
N HIS A 634 -20.50 -19.12 21.79
CA HIS A 634 -21.47 -19.91 20.97
C HIS A 634 -22.98 -19.70 21.30
N GLN A 635 -23.98 -20.05 20.47
CA GLN A 635 -24.13 -21.21 19.56
C GLN A 635 -25.38 -21.03 18.64
N GLY A 636 -25.43 -21.61 17.42
CA GLY A 636 -26.62 -21.60 16.54
C GLY A 636 -26.34 -21.70 15.02
N GLU A 637 -27.30 -22.11 14.19
CA GLU A 637 -27.15 -22.12 12.72
C GLU A 637 -27.39 -20.70 12.14
N TYR A 638 -26.46 -20.17 11.35
CA TYR A 638 -26.46 -18.76 10.94
C TYR A 638 -26.15 -18.52 9.47
N ARG A 639 -27.09 -17.89 8.76
CA ARG A 639 -26.91 -17.34 7.40
C ARG A 639 -26.63 -15.84 7.47
N GLU A 640 -25.65 -15.34 6.70
CA GLU A 640 -25.43 -13.91 6.39
C GLU A 640 -25.38 -12.99 7.63
N TRP A 641 -24.45 -13.25 8.58
CA TRP A 641 -24.50 -12.61 9.90
C TRP A 641 -23.61 -11.35 10.05
N PRO A 642 -24.12 -10.25 10.65
CA PRO A 642 -23.31 -9.14 11.13
C PRO A 642 -22.77 -9.40 12.54
N PHE A 643 -21.49 -9.10 12.76
CA PHE A 643 -20.74 -9.53 13.95
C PHE A 643 -20.39 -8.38 14.91
N THR A 644 -20.43 -8.67 16.21
CA THR A 644 -20.06 -7.76 17.30
C THR A 644 -18.60 -7.87 17.69
N ASN A 645 -18.04 -6.78 18.24
CA ASN A 645 -16.74 -6.78 18.90
C ASN A 645 -16.89 -7.08 20.42
N PRO A 646 -15.79 -7.30 21.18
CA PRO A 646 -15.83 -7.69 22.61
C PRO A 646 -16.47 -6.69 23.58
N HIS A 647 -16.92 -5.53 23.09
CA HIS A 647 -17.61 -4.50 23.87
C HIS A 647 -19.07 -4.31 23.40
N ASN A 648 -19.64 -5.32 22.72
CA ASN A 648 -21.03 -5.38 22.25
C ASN A 648 -21.45 -4.23 21.33
N THR A 649 -20.47 -3.60 20.66
CA THR A 649 -20.71 -2.67 19.55
C THR A 649 -20.43 -3.40 18.23
N SER A 650 -21.02 -2.94 17.13
CA SER A 650 -20.82 -3.60 15.84
C SER A 650 -19.35 -3.59 15.43
N GLY A 651 -18.91 -4.74 14.93
CA GLY A 651 -17.61 -4.97 14.32
C GLY A 651 -17.70 -5.12 12.80
N SER A 652 -18.85 -5.60 12.29
CA SER A 652 -19.21 -5.65 10.88
C SER A 652 -19.26 -4.24 10.28
N ASN A 653 -20.03 -3.36 10.89
CA ASN A 653 -20.10 -1.93 10.61
C ASN A 653 -18.86 -1.22 11.21
N LEU A 654 -17.99 -0.64 10.37
CA LEU A 654 -16.67 -0.14 10.77
C LEU A 654 -16.64 1.38 10.97
N ALA A 655 -16.21 1.82 12.16
CA ALA A 655 -15.72 3.17 12.43
C ALA A 655 -14.20 3.14 12.69
N TYR A 656 -13.39 3.82 11.87
CA TYR A 656 -11.94 3.91 12.06
C TYR A 656 -11.39 5.27 11.65
N SER A 657 -10.62 5.93 12.52
CA SER A 657 -10.03 7.23 12.19
C SER A 657 -8.78 7.07 11.34
N LEU A 658 -8.65 7.83 10.25
CA LEU A 658 -7.45 7.85 9.39
C LEU A 658 -7.04 9.26 8.98
N ASN A 659 -5.80 9.37 8.50
CA ASN A 659 -5.32 10.50 7.72
C ASN A 659 -5.22 10.05 6.25
N PRO A 660 -6.24 10.31 5.41
CA PRO A 660 -6.21 9.95 4.00
C PRO A 660 -5.25 10.90 3.25
N HIS A 661 -4.60 10.37 2.21
CA HIS A 661 -3.77 11.18 1.30
C HIS A 661 -4.69 11.78 0.23
N SER A 662 -5.50 12.75 0.66
CA SER A 662 -6.54 13.43 -0.11
C SER A 662 -6.63 14.91 0.27
N THR A 663 -5.51 15.51 0.68
CA THR A 663 -5.41 16.88 1.20
C THR A 663 -5.65 17.88 0.08
N GLY A 664 -6.70 18.68 0.18
CA GLY A 664 -7.05 19.73 -0.79
C GLY A 664 -6.78 21.14 -0.27
N THR A 665 -6.71 22.10 -1.20
CA THR A 665 -6.64 23.54 -0.90
C THR A 665 -7.99 24.11 -0.46
N LYS A 666 -9.09 23.59 -1.00
CA LYS A 666 -10.45 23.87 -0.50
C LYS A 666 -10.73 23.02 0.75
N VAL A 667 -11.34 23.62 1.76
CA VAL A 667 -11.86 22.89 2.93
C VAL A 667 -13.34 22.56 2.75
N ARG A 668 -13.88 21.64 3.57
CA ARG A 668 -15.33 21.42 3.68
C ARG A 668 -16.05 22.68 4.16
N SER A 669 -17.30 22.86 3.74
CA SER A 669 -18.15 23.99 4.14
C SER A 669 -18.69 23.85 5.57
N CYS A 670 -19.27 24.93 6.10
CA CYS A 670 -19.83 24.94 7.44
C CYS A 670 -21.04 23.99 7.56
N GLU A 671 -21.91 23.91 6.55
CA GLU A 671 -23.06 22.99 6.52
C GLU A 671 -22.60 21.53 6.52
N SER A 672 -21.53 21.22 5.76
CA SER A 672 -20.91 19.88 5.73
C SER A 672 -20.45 19.43 7.12
N CYS A 673 -20.00 20.35 7.99
CA CYS A 673 -19.67 20.07 9.39
C CYS A 673 -20.89 20.06 10.33
N HIS A 674 -21.77 21.06 10.20
CA HIS A 674 -22.71 21.45 11.26
C HIS A 674 -24.18 21.10 10.99
N LEU A 675 -24.52 20.63 9.78
CA LEU A 675 -25.87 20.24 9.38
C LEU A 675 -25.95 18.83 8.78
N SER A 676 -24.85 18.26 8.28
CA SER A 676 -24.86 16.90 7.70
C SER A 676 -24.90 15.78 8.76
N PRO A 677 -25.98 14.97 8.84
CA PRO A 677 -26.01 13.82 9.76
C PRO A 677 -24.98 12.74 9.36
N LYS A 678 -24.68 12.60 8.06
CA LYS A 678 -23.65 11.67 7.57
C LYS A 678 -22.27 12.06 8.07
N THR A 679 -21.92 13.36 8.07
CA THR A 679 -20.66 13.83 8.66
C THR A 679 -20.53 13.49 10.14
N LEU A 680 -21.63 13.57 10.90
CA LEU A 680 -21.64 13.21 12.33
C LEU A 680 -21.64 11.70 12.58
N GLY A 681 -21.71 10.87 11.53
CA GLY A 681 -21.79 9.41 11.65
C GLY A 681 -23.17 8.91 12.10
N LEU A 682 -24.23 9.70 11.91
CA LEU A 682 -25.60 9.34 12.28
C LEU A 682 -26.32 8.49 11.21
N GLY A 683 -25.78 8.47 9.98
CA GLY A 683 -26.42 7.89 8.79
C GLY A 683 -26.85 8.97 7.79
N GLU A 684 -27.50 8.56 6.70
CA GLU A 684 -28.25 9.48 5.82
C GLU A 684 -29.71 9.59 6.27
N GLY A 685 -30.34 10.75 6.05
CA GLY A 685 -31.72 10.99 6.51
C GLY A 685 -32.02 12.44 6.88
N ASP A 686 -33.28 12.72 7.20
CA ASP A 686 -33.79 14.04 7.57
C ASP A 686 -33.51 14.34 9.04
N LEU A 687 -32.66 15.34 9.28
CA LEU A 687 -32.25 15.77 10.61
C LEU A 687 -33.22 16.83 11.17
N ILE A 688 -33.92 16.48 12.24
CA ILE A 688 -34.87 17.35 12.94
C ILE A 688 -34.18 17.83 14.24
N ILE A 689 -33.91 19.13 14.34
CA ILE A 689 -33.27 19.74 15.51
C ILE A 689 -34.34 20.35 16.43
N GLY A 690 -34.30 20.04 17.72
CA GLY A 690 -35.25 20.58 18.70
C GLY A 690 -34.99 22.06 19.00
N SER A 691 -36.04 22.87 18.98
CA SER A 691 -35.99 24.34 19.19
C SER A 691 -35.21 24.81 20.42
N ASN A 692 -35.16 24.01 21.49
CA ASN A 692 -34.44 24.34 22.72
C ASN A 692 -32.97 23.87 22.77
N ASN A 693 -32.40 23.29 21.69
CA ASN A 693 -30.99 22.88 21.60
C ASN A 693 -30.50 22.00 22.78
N THR A 694 -31.36 21.12 23.29
CA THR A 694 -31.05 20.23 24.43
C THR A 694 -30.66 18.81 24.01
N GLY A 695 -30.70 18.48 22.73
CA GLY A 695 -30.65 17.10 22.25
C GLY A 695 -31.97 16.34 22.44
N LYS A 696 -32.78 16.66 23.46
CA LYS A 696 -33.93 15.83 23.88
C LYS A 696 -34.94 15.61 22.75
N ASN A 697 -35.26 16.67 22.02
CA ASN A 697 -36.25 16.67 20.95
C ASN A 697 -35.62 16.48 19.56
N ASP A 698 -34.30 16.25 19.50
CA ASP A 698 -33.55 16.13 18.26
C ASP A 698 -33.61 14.67 17.77
N SER A 699 -33.89 14.46 16.48
CA SER A 699 -34.04 13.13 15.86
C SER A 699 -33.53 13.11 14.42
N LEU A 700 -33.23 11.91 13.92
CA LEU A 700 -32.98 11.63 12.51
C LEU A 700 -34.06 10.67 12.02
N ILE A 701 -34.66 10.94 10.87
CA ILE A 701 -35.45 9.97 10.11
C ILE A 701 -34.52 9.37 9.05
N PRO A 702 -34.13 8.08 9.13
CA PRO A 702 -33.21 7.47 8.16
C PRO A 702 -33.70 7.59 6.72
N LEU A 703 -32.78 7.80 5.76
CA LEU A 703 -33.12 7.69 4.34
C LEU A 703 -33.28 6.22 3.93
N ASN A 704 -32.45 5.33 4.49
CA ASN A 704 -32.56 3.89 4.25
C ASN A 704 -33.29 3.17 5.40
N HIS A 705 -34.54 2.79 5.14
CA HIS A 705 -35.39 2.03 6.05
C HIS A 705 -35.23 0.48 5.93
N SER A 706 -34.18 -0.04 5.27
CA SER A 706 -33.98 -1.50 5.09
C SER A 706 -34.11 -2.26 6.40
N ASP A 707 -33.36 -1.81 7.40
CA ASP A 707 -33.17 -2.52 8.66
C ASP A 707 -34.36 -2.37 9.59
N GLU A 708 -35.09 -1.25 9.47
CA GLU A 708 -36.35 -1.01 10.17
C GLU A 708 -37.45 -1.95 9.65
N ARG A 709 -37.56 -2.10 8.32
CA ARG A 709 -38.53 -3.00 7.68
C ARG A 709 -38.33 -4.47 8.07
N ILE A 710 -37.09 -4.91 8.26
CA ILE A 710 -36.77 -6.27 8.76
C ILE A 710 -36.63 -6.35 10.28
N ARG A 711 -36.82 -5.23 11.00
CA ARG A 711 -36.70 -5.09 12.47
C ARG A 711 -35.30 -5.43 13.04
N ALA A 712 -34.25 -5.30 12.24
CA ALA A 712 -32.86 -5.46 12.67
C ALA A 712 -32.31 -4.22 13.39
N SER A 713 -32.71 -3.02 12.95
CA SER A 713 -32.27 -1.73 13.52
C SER A 713 -33.39 -0.69 13.43
N LYS A 714 -33.25 0.39 14.20
CA LYS A 714 -34.05 1.64 14.10
C LYS A 714 -33.23 2.83 13.57
N PHE A 715 -32.04 2.52 13.08
CA PHE A 715 -31.04 3.46 12.58
C PHE A 715 -30.68 3.08 11.15
N ASP A 716 -30.22 4.06 10.38
CA ASP A 716 -29.63 3.84 9.06
C ASP A 716 -28.48 2.82 9.11
N PRO A 717 -28.28 1.95 8.09
CA PRO A 717 -27.23 0.92 8.12
C PRO A 717 -25.79 1.48 8.08
N GLU A 718 -25.59 2.69 7.55
CA GLU A 718 -24.31 3.39 7.63
C GLU A 718 -24.13 4.18 8.95
N ALA A 719 -25.11 4.18 9.86
CA ALA A 719 -24.97 4.83 11.17
C ALA A 719 -23.82 4.21 11.99
N LYS A 720 -23.05 5.09 12.64
CA LYS A 720 -21.92 4.76 13.53
C LYS A 720 -22.22 5.16 14.98
N VAL A 721 -23.14 6.10 15.19
CA VAL A 721 -23.63 6.58 16.48
C VAL A 721 -25.11 6.96 16.38
N SER A 722 -25.85 6.91 17.49
CA SER A 722 -27.22 7.44 17.55
C SER A 722 -27.27 8.93 17.88
N MET A 723 -28.43 9.57 17.67
CA MET A 723 -28.73 10.92 18.17
C MET A 723 -28.66 11.07 19.71
N ARG A 724 -28.50 9.97 20.45
CA ARG A 724 -28.25 9.95 21.91
C ARG A 724 -26.76 9.77 22.26
N GLY A 725 -25.87 9.71 21.27
CA GLY A 725 -24.44 9.45 21.48
C GLY A 725 -24.12 7.97 21.79
N GLU A 726 -25.06 7.05 21.57
CA GLU A 726 -24.85 5.62 21.75
C GLU A 726 -23.95 5.11 20.62
N THR A 727 -22.79 4.52 20.95
CA THR A 727 -21.85 4.03 19.93
C THR A 727 -22.41 2.75 19.28
N LEU A 728 -22.73 2.83 17.99
CA LEU A 728 -23.25 1.69 17.22
C LEU A 728 -22.08 0.89 16.60
N ALA A 729 -21.11 1.59 16.03
CA ALA A 729 -19.90 1.02 15.43
C ALA A 729 -18.66 1.28 16.29
N GLY A 730 -17.98 0.23 16.75
CA GLY A 730 -16.80 0.35 17.59
C GLY A 730 -15.51 0.61 16.80
N SER A 731 -14.62 1.44 17.33
CA SER A 731 -13.23 1.56 16.83
C SER A 731 -12.25 0.78 17.70
N HIS A 732 -11.35 0.04 17.04
CA HIS A 732 -10.26 -0.70 17.69
C HIS A 732 -9.07 0.20 18.11
N GLN A 733 -9.10 1.49 17.79
CA GLN A 733 -8.11 2.47 18.26
C GLN A 733 -8.44 2.87 19.71
N LEU A 734 -7.42 3.06 20.55
CA LEU A 734 -7.61 3.19 22.01
C LEU A 734 -8.48 4.40 22.40
N LYS A 735 -8.11 5.60 21.93
CA LYS A 735 -8.79 6.87 22.26
C LYS A 735 -9.87 7.28 21.24
N ALA A 736 -9.92 6.67 20.06
CA ALA A 736 -10.85 7.08 19.01
C ALA A 736 -12.26 6.51 19.23
N ARG A 737 -13.27 7.32 18.93
CA ARG A 737 -14.70 7.00 19.06
C ARG A 737 -15.56 7.93 18.20
N PRO A 738 -16.80 7.55 17.84
CA PRO A 738 -17.80 8.51 17.39
C PRO A 738 -18.06 9.63 18.43
N PHE A 739 -18.76 10.68 18.01
CA PHE A 739 -19.16 11.78 18.88
C PHE A 739 -20.08 11.32 20.01
N ASN A 740 -20.04 11.98 21.16
CA ASN A 740 -21.07 11.81 22.20
C ASN A 740 -22.20 12.85 22.02
N GLN A 741 -23.30 12.70 22.74
CA GLN A 741 -24.46 13.58 22.58
C GLN A 741 -24.14 15.07 22.79
N LYS A 742 -23.26 15.41 23.74
CA LYS A 742 -22.86 16.80 24.02
C LYS A 742 -22.03 17.41 22.88
N GLU A 743 -21.27 16.58 22.18
CA GLU A 743 -20.55 16.98 20.97
C GLU A 743 -21.51 17.18 19.79
N ILE A 744 -22.42 16.23 19.55
CA ILE A 744 -23.47 16.32 18.52
C ILE A 744 -24.29 17.60 18.70
N ILE A 745 -24.87 17.83 19.89
CA ILE A 745 -25.64 19.05 20.21
C ILE A 745 -24.82 20.32 19.98
N ARG A 746 -23.55 20.34 20.42
CA ARG A 746 -22.69 21.52 20.25
C ARG A 746 -22.36 21.81 18.78
N ILE A 747 -22.22 20.77 17.95
CA ILE A 747 -21.96 20.92 16.51
C ILE A 747 -23.24 21.40 15.81
N LEU A 748 -24.37 20.73 16.04
CA LEU A 748 -25.66 21.07 15.43
C LEU A 748 -26.20 22.44 15.85
N LYS A 749 -25.94 22.90 17.08
CA LYS A 749 -26.34 24.24 17.54
C LYS A 749 -25.80 25.37 16.65
N VAL A 750 -24.62 25.20 16.05
CA VAL A 750 -24.05 26.17 15.09
C VAL A 750 -24.78 26.10 13.76
N GLY A 751 -25.26 24.92 13.36
CA GLY A 751 -26.06 24.71 12.15
C GLY A 751 -27.30 25.60 12.09
N ASN A 752 -27.95 25.87 13.23
CA ASN A 752 -29.09 26.80 13.31
C ASN A 752 -28.74 28.26 12.97
N CYS A 753 -27.45 28.63 12.95
CA CYS A 753 -27.00 29.99 12.62
C CYS A 753 -26.66 30.14 11.12
N ILE A 754 -26.16 29.08 10.47
CA ILE A 754 -25.60 29.14 9.11
C ILE A 754 -26.58 29.67 8.05
N PRO A 755 -27.89 29.33 8.06
CA PRO A 755 -28.85 29.93 7.11
C PRO A 755 -28.98 31.46 7.18
N CYS A 756 -28.42 32.09 8.22
CA CYS A 756 -28.39 33.54 8.42
C CYS A 756 -26.95 34.12 8.49
N HIS A 757 -25.91 33.28 8.41
CA HIS A 757 -24.51 33.66 8.62
C HIS A 757 -23.59 32.85 7.70
N ASP A 758 -22.91 33.56 6.80
CA ASP A 758 -22.04 33.04 5.74
C ASP A 758 -20.56 32.86 6.16
N GLN A 759 -20.21 33.16 7.42
CA GLN A 759 -18.86 33.12 8.00
C GLN A 759 -18.88 32.59 9.45
#